data_AF-A0A1F0TL62-F1
#
_entry.id   AF-A0A1F0TL62-F1
#
_cell.length_a   1.000
_cell.length_b   1.000
_cell.length_c   1.000
_cell.angle_alpha   90.00
_cell.angle_beta   90.00
_cell.angle_gamma   90.00
#
_symmetry.space_group_name_H-M   'P 1'
#
loop_
_entity.id
_entity.type
_entity.pdbx_description
1 polymer ?
#
loop_
_entity_poly.entity_id
_entity_poly.type
_entity_poly.pdbx_seq_one_letter_code
_entity_poly.pdbx_strand_id
1 'polypeptide(L)'
;MNIITTSSFFPAIRNTDLIKGKTYVGIDFGTSTTVVSIASYDEDNNLIHTNSLRLKQKFPDGTIYSSEIVPSVIAWLNKQILVGEGASQLKYQLKSGKNIWYSFKMELGEDLGAKYYESELRDIPPFNIRNPKDAARVFFAYLKYLVTEYCHKHNLTEDISYAVSIPASFEANQRKDLLDVLMSNEMKVSKQALIDEPNAAFISYAVTRATEGQPLFVNSDYNPKILVFDFGGGTCDISILEIGQNANGFFSKNIAISKFTKLGGDDIDRYLTYHYLMPRFLKANGKKMEHFRTNEKKQIASALYKVAERLKILINKSLATLTDNFVMPDLKHSDTKTSLESDVIVFTNKGVLKQTSFYLTNKEMTEAMTYFLKKGYGKTTRIKGEDEYNSIYSPIESAIKKSKIRKEEIDYILLIGGSAQSPYIQEELKNYFEDSEILVPSNLQTHVSQGAAIHSLLFNGMNKCLIQPISSEPIFIITKDEKPKVILPAGTQFPCDTIIIDDLVTSREGQKIIELPICVGDVRKLLFNLKIESPLPSGFPVNCPIQLAVEVNTDKMFIARATCMGVVCHVEPLSPFANKELSTEERMALKAERQANLEAELNGGVPSKQTLIALRLAYSEAGHTFKAAETFELQNELYPEANMYNSIAVHYNNAGATDKAIEFYEKALEENPNHKHANANLGSTLRYSNPKRAKECLQRALSIDPDHDIALIELGRIQKSEGDITKAIEKFQKAYDKYIRQWKTNSLPSYAYGWFASLAEELGEKDFAYEIRCSTPKSGSESYYNLENLSKTKTNMLTKE
;
A
#
# COMPACT_ATOMS: atom_id res chain seq x y z
N MET A 1 23.38 -35.16 -2.61
CA MET A 1 22.06 -34.51 -2.80
C MET A 1 21.09 -35.10 -1.81
N ASN A 2 20.51 -34.25 -0.97
CA ASN A 2 19.42 -34.64 -0.09
C ASN A 2 18.09 -34.31 -0.77
N ILE A 3 17.10 -35.18 -0.61
CA ILE A 3 15.81 -35.09 -1.27
C ILE A 3 14.78 -34.53 -0.28
N ILE A 4 14.04 -33.50 -0.68
CA ILE A 4 12.90 -33.01 0.10
C ILE A 4 11.74 -34.01 -0.06
N THR A 5 11.57 -34.87 0.94
CA THR A 5 10.48 -35.85 1.02
C THR A 5 9.45 -35.42 2.07
N THR A 6 8.27 -36.02 2.08
CA THR A 6 7.27 -35.76 3.15
C THR A 6 7.85 -36.03 4.54
N SER A 7 8.65 -37.11 4.68
CA SER A 7 9.38 -37.45 5.91
C SER A 7 10.27 -36.33 6.44
N SER A 8 10.78 -35.52 5.53
CA SER A 8 11.81 -34.53 5.84
C SER A 8 11.27 -33.22 6.41
N PHE A 9 9.94 -33.05 6.35
CA PHE A 9 9.21 -31.98 7.04
C PHE A 9 8.88 -32.32 8.49
N PHE A 10 8.95 -33.59 8.89
CA PHE A 10 8.60 -34.04 10.23
C PHE A 10 9.78 -33.91 11.22
N PRO A 11 9.49 -33.75 12.52
CA PRO A 11 10.52 -33.88 13.55
C PRO A 11 11.11 -35.30 13.58
N ALA A 12 12.36 -35.40 14.03
CA ALA A 12 13.07 -36.68 14.13
C ALA A 12 12.37 -37.69 15.06
N ILE A 13 11.66 -37.20 16.08
CA ILE A 13 10.78 -37.98 16.96
C ILE A 13 9.34 -37.57 16.66
N ARG A 14 8.52 -38.52 16.19
CA ARG A 14 7.11 -38.30 15.87
C ARG A 14 6.26 -38.70 17.07
N ASN A 15 5.57 -37.73 17.67
CA ASN A 15 4.56 -38.02 18.68
C ASN A 15 3.18 -37.99 18.00
N THR A 16 2.76 -39.13 17.43
CA THR A 16 1.52 -39.25 16.66
C THR A 16 0.25 -39.07 17.50
N ASP A 17 0.34 -39.24 18.83
CA ASP A 17 -0.77 -39.00 19.74
C ASP A 17 -1.19 -37.52 19.80
N LEU A 18 -0.26 -36.59 19.51
CA LEU A 18 -0.56 -35.15 19.43
C LEU A 18 -1.35 -34.76 18.17
N ILE A 19 -1.32 -35.60 17.14
CA ILE A 19 -1.94 -35.35 15.83
C ILE A 19 -3.42 -35.74 15.86
N LYS A 20 -3.76 -36.81 16.59
CA LYS A 20 -5.09 -37.42 16.62
C LYS A 20 -6.12 -36.53 17.32
N GLY A 21 -7.35 -36.54 16.81
CA GLY A 21 -8.50 -35.86 17.43
C GLY A 21 -8.64 -34.36 17.13
N LYS A 22 -7.83 -33.81 16.22
CA LYS A 22 -7.88 -32.38 15.81
C LYS A 22 -8.03 -32.19 14.30
N THR A 23 -8.61 -31.06 13.91
CA THR A 23 -8.66 -30.60 12.51
C THR A 23 -7.67 -29.44 12.33
N TYR A 24 -6.74 -29.57 11.38
CA TYR A 24 -5.75 -28.54 11.10
C TYR A 24 -6.20 -27.70 9.91
N VAL A 25 -6.63 -26.46 10.17
CA VAL A 25 -7.16 -25.55 9.15
C VAL A 25 -6.12 -24.50 8.80
N GLY A 26 -5.93 -24.30 7.50
CA GLY A 26 -5.20 -23.18 6.91
C GLY A 26 -6.15 -22.21 6.24
N ILE A 27 -6.01 -20.92 6.54
CA ILE A 27 -6.81 -19.86 5.92
C ILE A 27 -5.86 -18.99 5.12
N ASP A 28 -6.09 -18.90 3.80
CA ASP A 28 -5.51 -17.84 2.99
C ASP A 28 -6.40 -16.61 3.07
N PHE A 29 -6.12 -15.70 4.00
CA PHE A 29 -6.94 -14.50 4.18
C PHE A 29 -6.49 -13.44 3.18
N GLY A 30 -6.97 -13.46 1.94
CA GLY A 30 -6.57 -12.50 0.91
C GLY A 30 -7.38 -11.18 0.92
N THR A 31 -6.81 -10.15 0.29
CA THR A 31 -7.43 -8.80 0.21
C THR A 31 -8.76 -8.81 -0.53
N SER A 32 -8.85 -9.56 -1.63
CA SER A 32 -10.04 -9.67 -2.46
C SER A 32 -10.81 -10.95 -2.19
N THR A 33 -10.11 -12.05 -1.93
CA THR A 33 -10.66 -13.40 -1.80
C THR A 33 -9.96 -14.16 -0.70
N THR A 34 -10.71 -14.99 0.03
CA THR A 34 -10.23 -15.90 1.06
C THR A 34 -10.46 -17.34 0.63
N VAL A 35 -9.50 -18.22 0.91
CA VAL A 35 -9.61 -19.67 0.69
C VAL A 35 -9.29 -20.40 1.97
N VAL A 36 -9.96 -21.52 2.22
CA VAL A 36 -9.73 -22.35 3.41
C VAL A 36 -9.38 -23.76 2.99
N SER A 37 -8.35 -24.34 3.61
CA SER A 37 -7.95 -25.73 3.39
C SER A 37 -7.77 -26.45 4.72
N ILE A 38 -7.89 -27.78 4.71
CA ILE A 38 -7.52 -28.65 5.83
C ILE A 38 -6.33 -29.52 5.45
N ALA A 39 -5.51 -29.88 6.44
CA ALA A 39 -4.43 -30.84 6.29
C ALA A 39 -4.62 -32.03 7.24
N SER A 40 -4.29 -33.22 6.75
CA SER A 40 -4.23 -34.46 7.53
C SER A 40 -2.95 -35.22 7.23
N TYR A 41 -2.53 -36.04 8.19
CA TYR A 41 -1.39 -36.95 8.03
C TYR A 41 -1.90 -38.38 7.87
N ASP A 42 -1.48 -39.03 6.79
CA ASP A 42 -1.68 -40.45 6.56
C ASP A 42 -0.45 -41.22 7.08
N GLU A 43 -0.64 -41.93 8.20
CA GLU A 43 0.41 -42.71 8.85
C GLU A 43 0.85 -43.91 8.00
N ASP A 44 -0.06 -44.52 7.22
CA ASP A 44 0.18 -45.75 6.47
C ASP A 44 1.08 -45.50 5.26
N ASN A 45 0.80 -44.42 4.53
CA ASN A 45 1.59 -44.03 3.35
C ASN A 45 2.65 -42.96 3.67
N ASN A 46 2.66 -42.44 4.89
CA ASN A 46 3.56 -41.37 5.34
C ASN A 46 3.44 -40.11 4.43
N LEU A 47 2.20 -39.74 4.11
CA LEU A 47 1.85 -38.61 3.24
C LEU A 47 1.09 -37.53 4.01
N ILE A 48 1.20 -36.29 3.54
CA ILE A 48 0.35 -35.19 4.00
C ILE A 48 -0.71 -34.95 2.93
N HIS A 49 -1.97 -35.05 3.31
CA HIS A 49 -3.08 -34.73 2.43
C HIS A 49 -3.58 -33.32 2.74
N THR A 50 -3.91 -32.58 1.69
CA THR A 50 -4.60 -31.31 1.82
C THR A 50 -5.89 -31.34 1.03
N ASN A 51 -6.91 -30.65 1.53
CA ASN A 51 -8.20 -30.52 0.86
C ASN A 51 -8.70 -29.09 1.02
N SER A 52 -9.09 -28.47 -0.09
CA SER A 52 -9.64 -27.10 -0.10
C SER A 52 -11.15 -27.15 0.06
N LEU A 53 -11.68 -26.31 0.96
CA LEU A 53 -13.05 -26.39 1.41
C LEU A 53 -13.96 -25.65 0.45
N ARG A 54 -14.98 -26.33 -0.09
CA ARG A 54 -16.06 -25.68 -0.83
C ARG A 54 -17.11 -25.16 0.14
N LEU A 55 -17.06 -23.87 0.45
CA LEU A 55 -17.92 -23.22 1.45
C LEU A 55 -19.19 -22.63 0.82
N LYS A 56 -20.30 -22.68 1.56
CA LYS A 56 -21.61 -22.18 1.11
C LYS A 56 -21.70 -20.66 1.24
N GLN A 57 -22.21 -19.99 0.23
CA GLN A 57 -22.33 -18.54 0.11
C GLN A 57 -23.72 -18.18 -0.40
N LYS A 58 -24.35 -17.18 0.20
CA LYS A 58 -25.73 -16.80 -0.12
C LYS A 58 -25.76 -15.60 -1.08
N PHE A 59 -26.55 -15.68 -2.14
CA PHE A 59 -26.82 -14.59 -3.07
C PHE A 59 -27.98 -13.69 -2.60
N PRO A 60 -28.12 -12.48 -3.17
CA PRO A 60 -29.18 -11.54 -2.79
C PRO A 60 -30.61 -12.09 -2.98
N ASP A 61 -30.80 -13.00 -3.94
CA ASP A 61 -32.07 -13.69 -4.22
C ASP A 61 -32.34 -14.88 -3.28
N GLY A 62 -31.39 -15.21 -2.40
CA GLY A 62 -31.46 -16.36 -1.49
C GLY A 62 -30.82 -17.64 -2.02
N THR A 63 -30.36 -17.67 -3.27
CA THR A 63 -29.68 -18.82 -3.87
C THR A 63 -28.38 -19.12 -3.12
N ILE A 64 -28.07 -20.41 -2.92
CA ILE A 64 -26.83 -20.85 -2.26
C ILE A 64 -25.84 -21.31 -3.33
N TYR A 65 -24.69 -20.67 -3.37
CA TYR A 65 -23.54 -21.02 -4.19
C TYR A 65 -22.45 -21.67 -3.34
N SER A 66 -21.67 -22.61 -3.89
CA SER A 66 -20.58 -23.25 -3.16
C SER A 66 -19.30 -23.34 -3.99
N SER A 67 -18.23 -22.76 -3.45
CA SER A 67 -16.91 -22.67 -4.08
C SER A 67 -15.80 -22.65 -3.03
N GLU A 68 -14.58 -22.91 -3.48
CA GLU A 68 -13.36 -22.80 -2.66
C GLU A 68 -13.02 -21.34 -2.33
N ILE A 69 -13.39 -20.43 -3.23
CA ILE A 69 -13.15 -18.99 -3.11
C ILE A 69 -14.32 -18.35 -2.37
N VAL A 70 -14.02 -17.64 -1.30
CA VAL A 70 -14.95 -16.78 -0.57
C VAL A 70 -14.46 -15.33 -0.67
N PRO A 71 -15.07 -14.46 -1.48
CA PRO A 71 -14.70 -13.04 -1.51
C PRO A 71 -14.69 -12.41 -0.11
N SER A 72 -13.65 -11.63 0.19
CA SER A 72 -13.47 -10.93 1.48
C SER A 72 -14.36 -9.68 1.54
N VAL A 73 -15.68 -9.88 1.47
CA VAL A 73 -16.69 -8.84 1.26
C VAL A 73 -17.88 -9.11 2.16
N ILE A 74 -18.37 -8.06 2.82
CA ILE A 74 -19.59 -8.06 3.63
C ILE A 74 -20.55 -7.04 3.02
N ALA A 75 -21.82 -7.38 2.85
CA ALA A 75 -22.86 -6.46 2.42
C ALA A 75 -24.07 -6.53 3.36
N TRP A 76 -24.75 -5.41 3.51
CA TRP A 76 -26.00 -5.27 4.23
C TRP A 76 -27.09 -4.83 3.26
N LEU A 77 -28.07 -5.70 3.03
CA LEU A 77 -29.17 -5.43 2.11
C LEU A 77 -30.45 -6.05 2.64
N ASN A 78 -31.56 -5.30 2.65
CA ASN A 78 -32.88 -5.77 3.06
C ASN A 78 -32.89 -6.45 4.45
N LYS A 79 -32.15 -5.88 5.41
CA LYS A 79 -31.95 -6.43 6.76
C LYS A 79 -31.27 -7.81 6.82
N GLN A 80 -30.57 -8.19 5.76
CA GLN A 80 -29.77 -9.40 5.70
C GLN A 80 -28.30 -9.07 5.50
N ILE A 81 -27.44 -9.76 6.26
CA ILE A 81 -26.00 -9.75 6.03
C ILE A 81 -25.67 -10.80 4.97
N LEU A 82 -24.91 -10.39 3.97
CA LEU A 82 -24.33 -11.25 2.95
C LEU A 82 -22.83 -11.20 3.11
N VAL A 83 -22.16 -12.35 2.99
CA VAL A 83 -20.70 -12.46 3.04
C VAL A 83 -20.25 -13.36 1.91
N GLY A 84 -19.14 -13.01 1.24
CA GLY A 84 -18.64 -13.77 0.09
C GLY A 84 -19.23 -13.30 -1.23
N GLU A 85 -19.50 -14.25 -2.13
CA GLU A 85 -19.85 -14.01 -3.53
C GLU A 85 -21.12 -13.17 -3.70
N GLY A 86 -22.16 -13.43 -2.90
CA GLY A 86 -23.37 -12.62 -2.94
C GLY A 86 -23.15 -11.15 -2.55
N ALA A 87 -22.25 -10.90 -1.60
CA ALA A 87 -21.85 -9.54 -1.25
C ALA A 87 -20.95 -8.92 -2.33
N SER A 88 -20.04 -9.71 -2.92
CA SER A 88 -19.14 -9.27 -3.99
C SER A 88 -19.89 -8.75 -5.22
N GLN A 89 -21.01 -9.38 -5.57
CA GLN A 89 -21.86 -8.93 -6.70
C GLN A 89 -22.47 -7.54 -6.49
N LEU A 90 -22.55 -7.08 -5.24
CA LEU A 90 -23.12 -5.80 -4.84
C LEU A 90 -22.09 -4.68 -4.70
N LYS A 91 -20.78 -4.95 -4.85
CA LYS A 91 -19.67 -3.97 -4.69
C LYS A 91 -19.91 -2.65 -5.41
N TYR A 92 -20.55 -2.71 -6.58
CA TYR A 92 -20.75 -1.57 -7.47
C TYR A 92 -22.18 -1.02 -7.44
N GLN A 93 -23.04 -1.58 -6.57
CA GLN A 93 -24.42 -1.14 -6.35
C GLN A 93 -24.60 -0.46 -4.98
N LEU A 94 -23.80 -0.87 -3.99
CA LEU A 94 -23.84 -0.38 -2.61
C LEU A 94 -22.70 0.62 -2.34
N LYS A 95 -22.84 1.39 -1.25
CA LYS A 95 -21.86 2.42 -0.86
C LYS A 95 -20.85 1.82 0.12
N SER A 96 -19.58 1.79 -0.28
CA SER A 96 -18.48 1.30 0.55
C SER A 96 -18.41 2.03 1.90
N GLY A 97 -18.19 1.30 2.99
CA GLY A 97 -18.16 1.83 4.36
C GLY A 97 -19.52 2.07 4.99
N LYS A 98 -20.61 2.09 4.21
CA LYS A 98 -21.99 2.30 4.69
C LYS A 98 -22.79 1.01 4.75
N ASN A 99 -22.93 0.31 3.63
CA ASN A 99 -23.72 -0.92 3.53
C ASN A 99 -23.00 -2.02 2.74
N ILE A 100 -21.73 -1.81 2.40
CA ILE A 100 -20.82 -2.83 1.89
C ILE A 100 -19.40 -2.53 2.38
N TRP A 101 -18.65 -3.57 2.74
CA TRP A 101 -17.29 -3.48 3.28
C TRP A 101 -16.41 -4.53 2.60
N TYR A 102 -15.28 -4.10 2.04
CA TYR A 102 -14.30 -4.95 1.36
C TYR A 102 -12.92 -4.29 1.46
N SER A 103 -11.85 -5.00 1.09
CA SER A 103 -10.46 -4.53 1.19
C SER A 103 -9.98 -4.18 2.61
N PHE A 104 -10.79 -4.45 3.64
CA PHE A 104 -10.48 -4.17 5.04
C PHE A 104 -9.22 -4.88 5.55
N LYS A 105 -8.74 -5.96 4.90
CA LYS A 105 -7.42 -6.57 5.18
C LYS A 105 -6.29 -5.55 5.08
N MET A 106 -6.31 -4.70 4.05
CA MET A 106 -5.26 -3.71 3.79
C MET A 106 -5.23 -2.58 4.81
N GLU A 107 -6.35 -2.37 5.50
CA GLU A 107 -6.55 -1.28 6.44
C GLU A 107 -6.45 -1.76 7.90
N LEU A 108 -6.12 -3.04 8.13
CA LEU A 108 -5.75 -3.50 9.47
C LEU A 108 -4.53 -2.74 9.96
N GLY A 109 -4.37 -2.62 11.28
CA GLY A 109 -3.25 -1.92 11.90
C GLY A 109 -3.33 -0.39 11.85
N GLU A 110 -4.22 0.20 11.04
CA GLU A 110 -4.47 1.63 11.01
C GLU A 110 -5.50 2.01 12.10
N ASP A 111 -5.05 2.66 13.19
CA ASP A 111 -6.00 3.29 14.13
C ASP A 111 -6.46 4.66 13.59
N LEU A 112 -7.46 4.60 12.72
CA LEU A 112 -8.19 5.79 12.25
C LEU A 112 -9.52 5.99 12.99
N GLY A 113 -9.72 5.33 14.13
CA GLY A 113 -10.98 5.39 14.87
C GLY A 113 -12.16 4.85 14.04
N ALA A 114 -13.31 5.52 14.13
CA ALA A 114 -14.53 5.12 13.45
C ALA A 114 -14.53 5.47 11.95
N LYS A 115 -13.64 4.84 11.18
CA LYS A 115 -13.50 5.08 9.72
C LYS A 115 -14.78 4.80 8.94
N TYR A 116 -15.58 3.84 9.39
CA TYR A 116 -16.90 3.52 8.84
C TYR A 116 -18.00 4.20 9.65
N TYR A 117 -17.86 5.50 9.94
CA TYR A 117 -18.82 6.27 10.75
C TYR A 117 -20.23 6.30 10.13
N GLU A 118 -20.38 6.11 8.81
CA GLU A 118 -21.67 5.99 8.11
C GLU A 118 -22.25 4.56 8.09
N SER A 119 -21.56 3.57 8.67
CA SER A 119 -21.96 2.17 8.63
C SER A 119 -23.37 1.97 9.18
N GLU A 120 -24.23 1.33 8.37
CA GLU A 120 -25.58 0.93 8.79
C GLU A 120 -25.53 -0.21 9.83
N LEU A 121 -24.39 -0.91 9.92
CA LEU A 121 -24.15 -1.97 10.91
C LEU A 121 -23.38 -1.48 12.15
N ARG A 122 -23.14 -0.18 12.29
CA ARG A 122 -22.33 0.42 13.36
C ARG A 122 -22.85 0.09 14.76
N ASP A 123 -24.15 0.25 14.95
CA ASP A 123 -24.82 0.15 16.24
C ASP A 123 -25.79 -1.05 16.29
N ILE A 124 -25.57 -2.05 15.42
CA ILE A 124 -26.37 -3.27 15.33
C ILE A 124 -25.55 -4.46 15.87
N PRO A 125 -25.81 -4.92 17.11
CA PRO A 125 -25.22 -6.15 17.62
C PRO A 125 -25.68 -7.38 16.82
N PRO A 126 -24.82 -8.40 16.65
CA PRO A 126 -23.42 -8.49 17.10
C PRO A 126 -22.41 -7.91 16.07
N PHE A 127 -22.89 -7.24 15.03
CA PHE A 127 -22.05 -6.82 13.89
C PHE A 127 -21.15 -5.65 14.24
N ASN A 128 -21.70 -4.56 14.76
CA ASN A 128 -20.97 -3.36 15.22
C ASN A 128 -19.78 -2.94 14.34
N ILE A 129 -19.98 -2.79 13.03
CA ILE A 129 -18.89 -2.50 12.08
C ILE A 129 -18.59 -0.99 12.10
N ARG A 130 -17.57 -0.55 12.86
CA ARG A 130 -17.12 0.87 12.91
C ARG A 130 -15.84 1.12 12.13
N ASN A 131 -15.03 0.10 11.93
CA ASN A 131 -13.71 0.21 11.32
C ASN A 131 -13.32 -1.12 10.62
N PRO A 132 -12.17 -1.16 9.92
CA PRO A 132 -11.69 -2.36 9.22
C PRO A 132 -11.52 -3.59 10.13
N LYS A 133 -11.06 -3.39 11.38
CA LYS A 133 -10.91 -4.47 12.36
C LYS A 133 -12.26 -5.12 12.71
N ASP A 134 -13.31 -4.32 12.88
CA ASP A 134 -14.66 -4.84 13.11
C ASP A 134 -15.21 -5.61 11.90
N ALA A 135 -14.97 -5.09 10.68
CA ALA A 135 -15.35 -5.81 9.46
C ALA A 135 -14.63 -7.16 9.37
N ALA A 136 -13.32 -7.20 9.67
CA ALA A 136 -12.57 -8.45 9.74
C ALA A 136 -13.14 -9.39 10.82
N ARG A 137 -13.50 -8.89 12.01
CA ARG A 137 -14.15 -9.70 13.05
C ARG A 137 -15.43 -10.36 12.56
N VAL A 138 -16.33 -9.60 11.92
CA VAL A 138 -17.58 -10.14 11.38
C VAL A 138 -17.31 -11.15 10.26
N PHE A 139 -16.33 -10.88 9.39
CA PHE A 139 -15.94 -11.81 8.33
C PHE A 139 -15.43 -13.15 8.90
N PHE A 140 -14.53 -13.11 9.88
CA PHE A 140 -13.99 -14.31 10.50
C PHE A 140 -15.03 -15.06 11.35
N ALA A 141 -15.99 -14.37 11.98
CA ALA A 141 -17.13 -15.01 12.63
C ALA A 141 -17.92 -15.88 11.63
N TYR A 142 -18.23 -15.31 10.45
CA TYR A 142 -18.91 -16.02 9.38
C TYR A 142 -18.06 -17.16 8.80
N LEU A 143 -16.76 -16.92 8.58
CA LEU A 143 -15.84 -17.94 8.08
C LEU A 143 -15.72 -19.12 9.05
N LYS A 144 -15.60 -18.86 10.36
CA LYS A 144 -15.59 -19.90 11.40
C LYS A 144 -16.86 -20.74 11.33
N TYR A 145 -18.04 -20.11 11.27
CA TYR A 145 -19.30 -20.81 11.11
C TYR A 145 -19.29 -21.75 9.88
N LEU A 146 -18.84 -21.25 8.72
CA LEU A 146 -18.75 -22.07 7.51
C LEU A 146 -17.79 -23.26 7.64
N VAL A 147 -16.66 -23.08 8.32
CA VAL A 147 -15.67 -24.13 8.56
C VAL A 147 -16.22 -25.19 9.52
N THR A 148 -16.84 -24.77 10.63
CA THR A 148 -17.47 -25.69 11.59
C THR A 148 -18.59 -26.50 10.94
N GLU A 149 -19.47 -25.86 10.15
CA GLU A 149 -20.51 -26.55 9.38
C GLU A 149 -19.92 -27.56 8.39
N TYR A 150 -18.81 -27.23 7.73
CA TYR A 150 -18.11 -28.15 6.85
C TYR A 150 -17.58 -29.36 7.61
N CYS A 151 -16.92 -29.14 8.76
CA CYS A 151 -16.39 -30.18 9.64
C CYS A 151 -17.50 -31.13 10.10
N HIS A 152 -18.60 -30.59 10.62
CA HIS A 152 -19.76 -31.37 11.07
C HIS A 152 -20.33 -32.24 9.93
N LYS A 153 -20.51 -31.67 8.73
CA LYS A 153 -21.02 -32.41 7.56
C LYS A 153 -20.10 -33.55 7.10
N HIS A 154 -18.79 -33.44 7.32
CA HIS A 154 -17.78 -34.41 6.87
C HIS A 154 -17.26 -35.29 8.01
N ASN A 155 -17.92 -35.30 9.17
CA ASN A 155 -17.51 -36.06 10.36
C ASN A 155 -16.08 -35.76 10.82
N LEU A 156 -15.64 -34.50 10.67
CA LEU A 156 -14.38 -34.02 11.22
C LEU A 156 -14.60 -33.45 12.62
N THR A 157 -13.59 -33.56 13.47
CA THR A 157 -13.60 -32.98 14.82
C THR A 157 -13.72 -31.45 14.79
N GLU A 158 -14.47 -30.91 15.75
CA GLU A 158 -14.59 -29.47 15.98
C GLU A 158 -13.44 -28.89 16.83
N ASP A 159 -12.51 -29.74 17.30
CA ASP A 159 -11.25 -29.27 17.88
C ASP A 159 -10.31 -28.78 16.75
N ILE A 160 -10.54 -27.55 16.31
CA ILE A 160 -9.85 -26.96 15.16
C ILE A 160 -8.65 -26.12 15.63
N SER A 161 -7.49 -26.39 15.04
CA SER A 161 -6.29 -25.54 15.16
C SER A 161 -6.05 -24.78 13.86
N TYR A 162 -5.93 -23.45 13.95
CA TYR A 162 -5.84 -22.59 12.77
C TYR A 162 -4.41 -22.11 12.53
N ALA A 163 -4.06 -21.97 11.25
CA ALA A 163 -3.01 -21.08 10.77
C ALA A 163 -3.58 -20.17 9.68
N VAL A 164 -3.12 -18.92 9.64
CA VAL A 164 -3.61 -17.88 8.71
C VAL A 164 -2.43 -17.31 7.94
N SER A 165 -2.54 -17.28 6.61
CA SER A 165 -1.55 -16.65 5.75
C SER A 165 -1.63 -15.12 5.86
N ILE A 166 -0.49 -14.47 5.73
CA ILE A 166 -0.38 -13.00 5.67
C ILE A 166 0.71 -12.60 4.67
N PRO A 167 0.64 -11.42 4.06
CA PRO A 167 1.71 -10.94 3.19
C PRO A 167 3.06 -10.94 3.93
N ALA A 168 4.16 -11.22 3.23
CA ALA A 168 5.49 -11.13 3.84
C ALA A 168 5.78 -9.70 4.34
N SER A 169 5.18 -8.70 3.69
CA SER A 169 5.22 -7.28 4.05
C SER A 169 4.24 -6.90 5.17
N PHE A 170 3.43 -7.83 5.68
CA PHE A 170 2.37 -7.55 6.67
C PHE A 170 2.96 -7.08 8.00
N GLU A 171 2.59 -5.84 8.34
CA GLU A 171 3.10 -5.06 9.46
C GLU A 171 2.61 -5.63 10.80
N ALA A 172 3.24 -5.31 11.93
CA ALA A 172 2.84 -5.97 13.18
C ALA A 172 1.63 -5.38 13.88
N ASN A 173 1.30 -4.12 13.66
CA ASN A 173 -0.03 -3.57 13.99
C ASN A 173 -1.12 -4.37 13.25
N GLN A 174 -0.92 -4.67 11.96
CA GLN A 174 -1.79 -5.55 11.17
C GLN A 174 -1.84 -6.98 11.74
N ARG A 175 -0.69 -7.57 12.08
CA ARG A 175 -0.61 -8.91 12.72
C ARG A 175 -1.35 -8.94 14.05
N LYS A 176 -1.17 -7.92 14.89
CA LYS A 176 -1.84 -7.77 16.19
C LYS A 176 -3.35 -7.68 15.99
N ASP A 177 -3.82 -6.81 15.11
CA ASP A 177 -5.25 -6.66 14.84
C ASP A 177 -5.87 -7.95 14.31
N LEU A 178 -5.18 -8.66 13.43
CA LEU A 178 -5.63 -9.96 12.93
C LEU A 178 -5.69 -11.01 14.04
N LEU A 179 -4.67 -11.10 14.90
CA LEU A 179 -4.69 -12.01 16.06
C LEU A 179 -5.84 -11.68 17.02
N ASP A 180 -6.04 -10.40 17.34
CA ASP A 180 -7.16 -9.95 18.17
C ASP A 180 -8.51 -10.35 17.55
N VAL A 181 -8.65 -10.18 16.24
CA VAL A 181 -9.85 -10.60 15.47
C VAL A 181 -10.08 -12.11 15.58
N LEU A 182 -9.05 -12.93 15.38
CA LEU A 182 -9.15 -14.39 15.45
C LEU A 182 -9.50 -14.86 16.88
N MET A 183 -8.82 -14.31 17.89
CA MET A 183 -9.08 -14.61 19.30
C MET A 183 -10.48 -14.18 19.75
N SER A 184 -10.95 -13.01 19.30
CA SER A 184 -12.30 -12.52 19.62
C SER A 184 -13.42 -13.39 19.04
N ASN A 185 -13.11 -14.18 18.01
CA ASN A 185 -14.00 -15.18 17.42
C ASN A 185 -13.76 -16.58 18.00
N GLU A 186 -12.99 -16.71 19.08
CA GLU A 186 -12.63 -17.98 19.73
C GLU A 186 -11.99 -18.99 18.74
N MET A 187 -11.25 -18.50 17.75
CA MET A 187 -10.45 -19.35 16.86
C MET A 187 -9.15 -19.69 17.59
N LYS A 188 -8.84 -20.99 17.74
CA LYS A 188 -7.60 -21.44 18.41
C LYS A 188 -6.39 -21.14 17.53
N VAL A 189 -5.76 -19.99 17.77
CA VAL A 189 -4.53 -19.54 17.10
C VAL A 189 -3.39 -19.46 18.11
N SER A 190 -2.29 -20.15 17.81
CA SER A 190 -1.04 -19.99 18.54
C SER A 190 -0.32 -18.70 18.12
N LYS A 191 0.68 -18.26 18.88
CA LYS A 191 1.46 -17.05 18.53
C LYS A 191 2.16 -17.17 17.16
N GLN A 192 2.53 -18.39 16.73
CA GLN A 192 3.06 -18.68 15.39
C GLN A 192 2.01 -19.16 14.37
N ALA A 193 0.71 -18.95 14.64
CA ALA A 193 -0.36 -19.29 13.70
C ALA A 193 -0.34 -18.45 12.42
N LEU A 194 0.32 -17.29 12.44
CA LEU A 194 0.50 -16.46 11.25
C LEU A 194 1.71 -16.94 10.45
N ILE A 195 1.48 -17.32 9.20
CA ILE A 195 2.50 -17.74 8.25
C ILE A 195 2.58 -16.74 7.09
N ASP A 196 3.78 -16.38 6.67
CA ASP A 196 3.92 -15.51 5.51
C ASP A 196 3.47 -16.28 4.24
N GLU A 197 2.58 -15.69 3.42
CA GLU A 197 2.04 -16.20 2.16
C GLU A 197 3.09 -16.90 1.27
N PRO A 198 4.28 -16.32 1.02
CA PRO A 198 5.30 -17.00 0.21
C PRO A 198 5.87 -18.26 0.85
N ASN A 199 5.95 -18.30 2.19
CA ASN A 199 6.38 -19.51 2.89
C ASN A 199 5.30 -20.59 2.88
N ALA A 200 4.03 -20.19 3.04
CA ALA A 200 2.91 -21.12 2.91
C ALA A 200 2.90 -21.73 1.49
N ALA A 201 2.99 -20.90 0.47
CA ALA A 201 3.11 -21.34 -0.92
C ALA A 201 4.25 -22.34 -1.12
N PHE A 202 5.46 -22.00 -0.67
CA PHE A 202 6.61 -22.90 -0.80
C PHE A 202 6.38 -24.25 -0.11
N ILE A 203 5.87 -24.26 1.12
CA ILE A 203 5.57 -25.49 1.86
C ILE A 203 4.57 -26.35 1.08
N SER A 204 3.50 -25.74 0.57
CA SER A 204 2.51 -26.46 -0.24
C SER A 204 3.15 -27.04 -1.49
N TYR A 205 3.98 -26.26 -2.20
CA TYR A 205 4.64 -26.72 -3.42
C TYR A 205 5.53 -27.92 -3.17
N ALA A 206 6.38 -27.82 -2.14
CA ALA A 206 7.36 -28.84 -1.83
C ALA A 206 6.69 -30.15 -1.35
N VAL A 207 5.59 -30.07 -0.59
CA VAL A 207 4.80 -31.25 -0.19
C VAL A 207 4.08 -31.88 -1.38
N THR A 208 3.46 -31.08 -2.26
CA THR A 208 2.81 -31.59 -3.47
C THR A 208 3.80 -32.32 -4.37
N ARG A 209 4.96 -31.71 -4.63
CA ARG A 209 6.05 -32.30 -5.41
C ARG A 209 6.58 -33.62 -4.83
N ALA A 210 6.78 -33.65 -3.52
CA ALA A 210 7.19 -34.87 -2.82
C ALA A 210 6.14 -35.99 -2.96
N THR A 211 4.85 -35.64 -2.88
CA THR A 211 3.72 -36.58 -3.01
C THR A 211 3.56 -37.09 -4.45
N GLU A 212 3.85 -36.27 -5.45
CA GLU A 212 3.81 -36.61 -6.88
C GLU A 212 5.06 -37.36 -7.38
N GLY A 213 6.02 -37.67 -6.50
CA GLY A 213 7.26 -38.35 -6.88
C GLY A 213 8.25 -37.48 -7.66
N GLN A 214 8.12 -36.15 -7.62
CA GLN A 214 9.04 -35.19 -8.23
C GLN A 214 9.62 -34.23 -7.18
N PRO A 215 10.33 -34.74 -6.15
CA PRO A 215 10.79 -33.94 -5.03
C PRO A 215 11.85 -32.89 -5.43
N LEU A 216 11.92 -31.81 -4.66
CA LEU A 216 13.00 -30.82 -4.77
C LEU A 216 14.31 -31.40 -4.21
N PHE A 217 15.44 -30.94 -4.76
CA PHE A 217 16.77 -31.38 -4.37
C PHE A 217 17.53 -30.26 -3.67
N VAL A 218 18.22 -30.60 -2.57
CA VAL A 218 19.13 -29.71 -1.86
C VAL A 218 20.52 -30.30 -1.89
N ASN A 219 21.50 -29.50 -2.29
CA ASN A 219 22.89 -29.90 -2.28
C ASN A 219 23.49 -29.66 -0.88
N SER A 220 24.46 -30.47 -0.46
CA SER A 220 25.18 -30.23 0.80
C SER A 220 26.02 -28.95 0.74
N ASP A 221 26.49 -28.60 -0.45
CA ASP A 221 27.47 -27.53 -0.66
C ASP A 221 26.82 -26.23 -1.16
N TYR A 222 25.51 -26.28 -1.46
CA TYR A 222 24.76 -25.15 -2.00
C TYR A 222 23.30 -25.22 -1.60
N ASN A 223 22.83 -24.16 -0.93
CA ASN A 223 21.43 -23.97 -0.60
C ASN A 223 20.72 -23.26 -1.76
N PRO A 224 19.74 -23.91 -2.41
CA PRO A 224 19.01 -23.30 -3.51
C PRO A 224 18.17 -22.11 -3.04
N LYS A 225 18.04 -21.12 -3.92
CA LYS A 225 17.30 -19.89 -3.70
C LYS A 225 16.04 -19.85 -4.57
N ILE A 226 14.90 -19.61 -3.92
CA ILE A 226 13.60 -19.51 -4.57
C ILE A 226 13.11 -18.07 -4.46
N LEU A 227 12.80 -17.45 -5.59
CA LEU A 227 12.04 -16.22 -5.62
C LEU A 227 10.55 -16.57 -5.70
N VAL A 228 9.81 -16.26 -4.65
CA VAL A 228 8.35 -16.36 -4.66
C VAL A 228 7.78 -15.05 -5.19
N PHE A 229 7.11 -15.13 -6.34
CA PHE A 229 6.46 -14.03 -7.04
C PHE A 229 4.97 -14.05 -6.70
N ASP A 230 4.55 -13.27 -5.70
CA ASP A 230 3.14 -13.13 -5.34
C ASP A 230 2.51 -11.97 -6.08
N PHE A 231 1.59 -12.26 -7.00
CA PHE A 231 0.87 -11.24 -7.75
C PHE A 231 -0.64 -11.43 -7.62
N GLY A 232 -1.20 -10.72 -6.65
CA GLY A 232 -2.61 -10.74 -6.31
C GLY A 232 -3.45 -9.69 -7.05
N GLY A 233 -4.62 -9.40 -6.49
CA GLY A 233 -5.53 -8.37 -7.02
C GLY A 233 -5.03 -6.94 -6.75
N GLY A 234 -4.48 -6.68 -5.56
CA GLY A 234 -4.09 -5.32 -5.15
C GLY A 234 -2.60 -5.12 -4.82
N THR A 235 -1.83 -6.20 -4.67
CA THR A 235 -0.42 -6.14 -4.26
C THR A 235 0.45 -7.12 -5.05
N CYS A 236 1.72 -6.76 -5.15
CA CYS A 236 2.77 -7.60 -5.73
C CYS A 236 3.92 -7.66 -4.73
N ASP A 237 4.07 -8.82 -4.09
CA ASP A 237 5.03 -9.04 -3.01
C ASP A 237 6.05 -10.09 -3.44
N ILE A 238 7.33 -9.77 -3.32
CA ILE A 238 8.43 -10.66 -3.70
C ILE A 238 9.20 -11.07 -2.45
N SER A 239 9.35 -12.38 -2.27
CA SER A 239 10.21 -12.93 -1.22
C SER A 239 11.24 -13.85 -1.83
N ILE A 240 12.49 -13.72 -1.41
CA ILE A 240 13.55 -14.64 -1.79
C ILE A 240 13.83 -15.54 -0.58
N LEU A 241 13.68 -16.83 -0.78
CA LEU A 241 13.84 -17.89 0.21
C LEU A 241 15.14 -18.65 -0.09
N GLU A 242 15.87 -19.02 0.94
CA GLU A 242 16.96 -20.00 0.87
C GLU A 242 16.50 -21.29 1.54
N ILE A 243 16.66 -22.41 0.85
CA ILE A 243 16.30 -23.73 1.36
C ILE A 243 17.56 -24.43 1.80
N GLY A 244 17.56 -24.91 3.04
CA GLY A 244 18.66 -25.70 3.57
C GLY A 244 18.19 -26.89 4.37
N GLN A 245 19.14 -27.70 4.80
CA GLN A 245 18.90 -28.84 5.67
C GLN A 245 19.89 -28.84 6.83
N ASN A 246 19.41 -29.16 8.02
CA ASN A 246 20.24 -29.34 9.21
C ASN A 246 19.84 -30.63 9.95
N ALA A 247 20.44 -30.87 11.13
CA ALA A 247 20.15 -32.04 11.96
C ALA A 247 18.67 -32.17 12.36
N ASN A 248 17.91 -31.08 12.34
CA ASN A 248 16.48 -31.05 12.66
C ASN A 248 15.57 -31.16 11.43
N GLY A 249 16.11 -31.45 10.23
CA GLY A 249 15.37 -31.55 8.97
C GLY A 249 15.53 -30.34 8.05
N PHE A 250 14.62 -30.19 7.10
CA PHE A 250 14.64 -29.04 6.19
C PHE A 250 14.18 -27.76 6.88
N PHE A 251 14.69 -26.63 6.40
CA PHE A 251 14.24 -25.31 6.79
C PHE A 251 14.12 -24.40 5.55
N SER A 252 13.19 -23.44 5.63
CA SER A 252 13.10 -22.30 4.73
C SER A 252 13.52 -21.05 5.48
N LYS A 253 14.48 -20.31 4.93
CA LYS A 253 14.95 -19.04 5.47
C LYS A 253 14.63 -17.92 4.48
N ASN A 254 13.87 -16.93 4.90
CA ASN A 254 13.72 -15.70 4.10
C ASN A 254 15.10 -15.02 4.05
N ILE A 255 15.59 -14.65 2.86
CA ILE A 255 16.82 -13.87 2.68
C ILE A 255 16.54 -12.44 2.23
N ALA A 256 15.40 -12.18 1.59
CA ALA A 256 14.90 -10.83 1.31
C ALA A 256 13.39 -10.78 1.12
N ILE A 257 12.81 -9.62 1.41
CA ILE A 257 11.41 -9.27 1.13
C ILE A 257 11.41 -7.91 0.44
N SER A 258 10.66 -7.79 -0.66
CA SER A 258 10.51 -6.53 -1.40
C SER A 258 9.92 -5.42 -0.53
N LYS A 259 10.05 -4.17 -0.97
CA LYS A 259 9.19 -3.12 -0.41
C LYS A 259 7.74 -3.38 -0.82
N PHE A 260 6.80 -3.03 0.07
CA PHE A 260 5.38 -3.03 -0.25
C PHE A 260 5.12 -2.18 -1.50
N THR A 261 4.43 -2.76 -2.48
CA THR A 261 4.09 -2.08 -3.74
C THR A 261 2.60 -2.27 -4.00
N LYS A 262 1.85 -1.17 -4.07
CA LYS A 262 0.47 -1.18 -4.57
C LYS A 262 0.52 -1.40 -6.08
N LEU A 263 0.35 -2.66 -6.48
CA LEU A 263 0.45 -3.15 -7.84
C LEU A 263 -0.27 -4.48 -7.90
N GLY A 264 -1.35 -4.59 -8.67
CA GLY A 264 -2.10 -5.84 -8.80
C GLY A 264 -2.91 -5.95 -10.07
N GLY A 265 -3.71 -7.01 -10.16
CA GLY A 265 -4.69 -7.20 -11.22
C GLY A 265 -5.69 -6.04 -11.34
N ASP A 266 -6.00 -5.37 -10.23
CA ASP A 266 -6.92 -4.21 -10.14
C ASP A 266 -6.35 -2.99 -10.88
N ASP A 267 -5.02 -2.81 -10.90
CA ASP A 267 -4.39 -1.71 -11.63
C ASP A 267 -4.48 -1.92 -13.14
N ILE A 268 -4.40 -3.18 -13.60
CA ILE A 268 -4.62 -3.55 -15.00
C ILE A 268 -6.09 -3.26 -15.38
N ASP A 269 -7.04 -3.65 -14.53
CA ASP A 269 -8.47 -3.38 -14.75
C ASP A 269 -8.77 -1.88 -14.80
N ARG A 270 -8.11 -1.12 -13.93
CA ARG A 270 -8.17 0.35 -13.91
C ARG A 270 -7.70 0.94 -15.24
N TYR A 271 -6.53 0.52 -15.71
CA TYR A 271 -6.00 0.99 -16.99
C TYR A 271 -6.96 0.67 -18.15
N LEU A 272 -7.39 -0.59 -18.25
CA LEU A 272 -8.33 -1.02 -19.30
C LEU A 272 -9.65 -0.23 -19.28
N THR A 273 -10.13 0.09 -18.07
CA THR A 273 -11.36 0.85 -17.88
C THR A 273 -11.24 2.29 -18.36
N TYR A 274 -10.23 3.02 -17.90
CA TYR A 274 -10.07 4.44 -18.24
C TYR A 274 -9.70 4.66 -19.71
N HIS A 275 -8.89 3.77 -20.28
CA HIS A 275 -8.30 3.98 -21.62
C HIS A 275 -9.10 3.35 -22.76
N TYR A 276 -9.89 2.29 -22.51
CA TYR A 276 -10.63 1.60 -23.56
C TYR A 276 -12.14 1.49 -23.29
N LEU A 277 -12.55 0.96 -22.13
CA LEU A 277 -13.98 0.68 -21.89
C LEU A 277 -14.80 1.95 -21.66
N MET A 278 -14.34 2.85 -20.79
CA MET A 278 -15.08 4.07 -20.47
C MET A 278 -15.24 5.00 -21.68
N PRO A 279 -14.20 5.28 -22.49
CA PRO A 279 -14.38 6.09 -23.70
C PRO A 279 -15.42 5.52 -24.66
N ARG A 280 -15.47 4.18 -24.83
CA ARG A 280 -16.48 3.50 -25.64
C ARG A 280 -17.87 3.59 -25.02
N PHE A 281 -17.97 3.35 -23.71
CA PHE A 281 -19.21 3.42 -22.96
C PHE A 281 -19.84 4.80 -23.02
N LEU A 282 -19.04 5.84 -22.84
CA LEU A 282 -19.49 7.23 -22.95
C LEU A 282 -19.91 7.56 -24.37
N LYS A 283 -19.11 7.16 -25.38
CA LYS A 283 -19.45 7.38 -26.79
C LYS A 283 -20.76 6.72 -27.18
N ALA A 284 -21.00 5.48 -26.74
CA ALA A 284 -22.25 4.76 -26.97
C ALA A 284 -23.47 5.48 -26.36
N ASN A 285 -23.25 6.24 -25.29
CA ASN A 285 -24.27 7.05 -24.61
C ASN A 285 -24.28 8.52 -25.08
N GLY A 286 -23.58 8.87 -26.16
CA GLY A 286 -23.54 10.25 -26.69
C GLY A 286 -22.84 11.24 -25.75
N LYS A 287 -21.94 10.77 -24.89
CA LYS A 287 -21.18 11.58 -23.93
C LYS A 287 -19.68 11.48 -24.18
N LYS A 288 -18.92 12.38 -23.56
CA LYS A 288 -17.45 12.37 -23.54
C LYS A 288 -16.95 12.42 -22.11
N MET A 289 -15.68 12.06 -21.92
CA MET A 289 -15.04 12.05 -20.60
C MET A 289 -15.12 13.44 -19.94
N GLU A 290 -14.96 14.50 -20.73
CA GLU A 290 -15.02 15.90 -20.30
C GLU A 290 -16.39 16.33 -19.72
N HIS A 291 -17.47 15.59 -19.99
CA HIS A 291 -18.81 15.94 -19.49
C HIS A 291 -19.03 15.60 -18.00
N PHE A 292 -18.14 14.80 -17.41
CA PHE A 292 -18.30 14.23 -16.07
C PHE A 292 -17.21 14.70 -15.12
N ARG A 293 -17.57 14.90 -13.85
CA ARG A 293 -16.61 15.21 -12.78
C ARG A 293 -15.83 13.98 -12.34
N THR A 294 -14.74 14.12 -11.58
CA THR A 294 -13.95 12.99 -11.08
C THR A 294 -14.78 11.96 -10.32
N ASN A 295 -15.72 12.40 -9.47
CA ASN A 295 -16.56 11.47 -8.71
C ASN A 295 -17.53 10.70 -9.63
N GLU A 296 -18.09 11.36 -10.63
CA GLU A 296 -18.93 10.72 -11.64
C GLU A 296 -18.09 9.77 -12.52
N LYS A 297 -16.89 10.16 -12.93
CA LYS A 297 -15.93 9.29 -13.63
C LYS A 297 -15.56 8.08 -12.77
N LYS A 298 -15.28 8.26 -11.48
CA LYS A 298 -15.00 7.16 -10.53
C LYS A 298 -16.21 6.25 -10.38
N GLN A 299 -17.42 6.80 -10.30
CA GLN A 299 -18.67 6.02 -10.26
C GLN A 299 -18.85 5.20 -11.55
N ILE A 300 -18.63 5.82 -12.72
CA ILE A 300 -18.69 5.14 -14.02
C ILE A 300 -17.61 4.06 -14.12
N ALA A 301 -16.36 4.37 -13.71
CA ALA A 301 -15.25 3.42 -13.70
C ALA A 301 -15.57 2.22 -12.80
N SER A 302 -16.08 2.48 -11.61
CA SER A 302 -16.47 1.46 -10.63
C SER A 302 -17.48 0.48 -11.23
N ALA A 303 -18.48 0.97 -11.95
CA ALA A 303 -19.44 0.12 -12.66
C ALA A 303 -18.81 -0.71 -13.80
N LEU A 304 -17.71 -0.24 -14.39
CA LEU A 304 -17.00 -0.90 -15.49
C LEU A 304 -15.86 -1.83 -15.04
N TYR A 305 -15.36 -1.73 -13.80
CA TYR A 305 -14.26 -2.59 -13.33
C TYR A 305 -14.59 -4.08 -13.40
N LYS A 306 -15.82 -4.49 -13.06
CA LYS A 306 -16.26 -5.88 -13.21
C LYS A 306 -16.20 -6.37 -14.67
N VAL A 307 -16.49 -5.49 -15.61
CA VAL A 307 -16.44 -5.80 -17.05
C VAL A 307 -14.98 -5.95 -17.48
N ALA A 308 -14.11 -5.02 -17.06
CA ALA A 308 -12.67 -5.06 -17.34
C ALA A 308 -12.03 -6.35 -16.83
N GLU A 309 -12.26 -6.68 -15.55
CA GLU A 309 -11.74 -7.88 -14.90
C GLU A 309 -12.13 -9.15 -15.65
N ARG A 310 -13.42 -9.30 -16.00
CA ARG A 310 -13.92 -10.48 -16.73
C ARG A 310 -13.33 -10.58 -18.14
N LEU A 311 -13.25 -9.47 -18.87
CA LEU A 311 -12.64 -9.46 -20.21
C LEU A 311 -11.14 -9.78 -20.14
N LYS A 312 -10.40 -9.20 -19.18
CA LYS A 312 -8.99 -9.50 -18.90
C LYS A 312 -8.79 -11.00 -18.66
N ILE A 313 -9.61 -11.61 -17.80
CA ILE A 313 -9.54 -13.04 -17.51
C ILE A 313 -9.82 -13.89 -18.76
N LEU A 314 -10.84 -13.54 -19.55
CA LEU A 314 -11.17 -14.28 -20.78
C LEU A 314 -10.05 -14.23 -21.82
N ILE A 315 -9.48 -13.04 -22.06
CA ILE A 315 -8.35 -12.87 -22.98
C ILE A 315 -7.14 -13.68 -22.50
N ASN A 316 -6.77 -13.57 -21.22
CA ASN A 316 -5.66 -14.32 -20.65
C ASN A 316 -5.87 -15.84 -20.77
N LYS A 317 -7.08 -16.35 -20.50
CA LYS A 317 -7.40 -17.78 -20.68
C LYS A 317 -7.25 -18.22 -22.13
N SER A 318 -7.75 -17.43 -23.08
CA SER A 318 -7.64 -17.74 -24.50
C SER A 318 -6.19 -17.76 -25.00
N LEU A 319 -5.36 -16.82 -24.52
CA LEU A 319 -3.94 -16.78 -24.89
C LEU A 319 -3.15 -17.88 -24.20
N ALA A 320 -3.47 -18.19 -22.94
CA ALA A 320 -2.81 -19.25 -22.18
C ALA A 320 -3.00 -20.63 -22.84
N THR A 321 -4.17 -20.93 -23.42
CA THR A 321 -4.38 -22.21 -24.14
C THR A 321 -3.51 -22.37 -25.38
N LEU A 322 -2.97 -21.28 -25.91
CA LEU A 322 -2.11 -21.24 -27.09
C LEU A 322 -0.63 -20.98 -26.73
N THR A 323 -0.34 -20.81 -25.44
CA THR A 323 1.02 -20.56 -24.93
C THR A 323 1.72 -21.90 -24.75
N ASP A 324 2.92 -22.04 -25.30
CA ASP A 324 3.75 -23.23 -25.14
C ASP A 324 5.09 -22.85 -24.51
N ASN A 325 5.51 -23.59 -23.48
CA ASN A 325 6.73 -23.32 -22.71
C ASN A 325 6.92 -21.83 -22.35
N PHE A 326 5.84 -21.18 -21.89
CA PHE A 326 5.78 -19.75 -21.55
C PHE A 326 6.06 -18.77 -22.71
N VAL A 327 6.05 -19.24 -23.96
CA VAL A 327 6.11 -18.38 -25.15
C VAL A 327 4.69 -18.12 -25.63
N MET A 328 4.30 -16.84 -25.64
CA MET A 328 2.96 -16.45 -26.07
C MET A 328 2.85 -16.41 -27.59
N PRO A 329 1.67 -16.72 -28.16
CA PRO A 329 1.45 -16.61 -29.60
C PRO A 329 1.44 -15.14 -30.07
N ASP A 330 1.86 -14.90 -31.31
CA ASP A 330 1.75 -13.59 -31.97
C ASP A 330 0.31 -13.05 -32.04
N LEU A 331 -0.68 -13.94 -31.89
CA LEU A 331 -2.10 -13.58 -31.73
C LEU A 331 -2.35 -12.57 -30.61
N LYS A 332 -1.45 -12.42 -29.63
CA LYS A 332 -1.53 -11.37 -28.61
C LYS A 332 -1.56 -9.95 -29.21
N HIS A 333 -0.97 -9.75 -30.39
CA HIS A 333 -0.96 -8.46 -31.09
C HIS A 333 -2.14 -8.25 -32.06
N SER A 334 -3.08 -9.21 -32.15
CA SER A 334 -4.19 -9.14 -33.10
C SER A 334 -5.34 -8.23 -32.64
N ASP A 335 -6.15 -7.78 -33.59
CA ASP A 335 -7.42 -7.08 -33.31
C ASP A 335 -8.57 -8.06 -32.94
N THR A 336 -8.26 -9.31 -32.58
CA THR A 336 -9.26 -10.31 -32.16
C THR A 336 -10.03 -9.78 -30.95
N LYS A 337 -11.36 -9.69 -31.08
CA LYS A 337 -12.25 -9.18 -30.05
C LYS A 337 -12.70 -10.29 -29.11
N THR A 338 -12.53 -10.08 -27.82
CA THR A 338 -13.22 -10.83 -26.78
C THR A 338 -14.39 -9.99 -26.30
N SER A 339 -15.61 -10.52 -26.42
CA SER A 339 -16.85 -9.82 -26.05
C SER A 339 -17.46 -10.39 -24.79
N LEU A 340 -18.19 -9.55 -24.05
CA LEU A 340 -18.89 -9.90 -22.83
C LEU A 340 -20.24 -9.18 -22.77
N GLU A 341 -21.30 -9.95 -22.54
CA GLU A 341 -22.61 -9.38 -22.17
C GLU A 341 -22.69 -9.17 -20.66
N SER A 342 -22.99 -7.95 -20.25
CA SER A 342 -23.15 -7.51 -18.87
C SER A 342 -24.01 -6.24 -18.83
N ASP A 343 -25.13 -6.26 -18.12
CA ASP A 343 -25.96 -5.06 -17.95
C ASP A 343 -25.28 -4.05 -17.03
N VAL A 344 -24.80 -2.94 -17.60
CA VAL A 344 -24.23 -1.82 -16.85
C VAL A 344 -25.16 -0.62 -16.98
N ILE A 345 -25.64 -0.13 -15.84
CA ILE A 345 -26.48 1.07 -15.74
C ILE A 345 -25.83 2.01 -14.72
N VAL A 346 -25.58 3.26 -15.11
CA VAL A 346 -25.01 4.28 -14.24
C VAL A 346 -25.91 5.51 -14.24
N PHE A 347 -26.42 5.87 -13.08
CA PHE A 347 -27.20 7.10 -12.88
C PHE A 347 -26.25 8.27 -12.64
N THR A 348 -26.29 9.26 -13.53
CA THR A 348 -25.48 10.48 -13.42
C THR A 348 -26.37 11.71 -13.48
N ASN A 349 -25.86 12.87 -13.06
CA ASN A 349 -26.60 14.13 -13.22
C ASN A 349 -26.77 14.54 -14.70
N LYS A 350 -26.06 13.88 -15.63
CA LYS A 350 -26.11 14.09 -17.08
C LYS A 350 -27.03 13.09 -17.79
N GLY A 351 -27.80 12.31 -17.05
CA GLY A 351 -28.70 11.28 -17.53
C GLY A 351 -28.25 9.87 -17.15
N VAL A 352 -29.03 8.88 -17.55
CA VAL A 352 -28.72 7.47 -17.31
C VAL A 352 -27.82 6.96 -18.44
N LEU A 353 -26.69 6.38 -18.08
CA LEU A 353 -25.79 5.69 -19.01
C LEU A 353 -26.09 4.21 -18.97
N LYS A 354 -26.28 3.57 -20.13
CA LYS A 354 -26.57 2.14 -20.23
C LYS A 354 -25.82 1.49 -21.38
N GLN A 355 -25.33 0.28 -21.15
CA GLN A 355 -24.77 -0.60 -22.19
C GLN A 355 -24.82 -2.05 -21.70
N THR A 356 -25.00 -2.98 -22.64
CA THR A 356 -25.10 -4.42 -22.34
C THR A 356 -23.95 -5.23 -22.94
N SER A 357 -23.38 -4.79 -24.06
CA SER A 357 -22.32 -5.52 -24.76
C SER A 357 -21.00 -4.77 -24.68
N PHE A 358 -19.93 -5.44 -24.24
CA PHE A 358 -18.59 -4.86 -24.09
C PHE A 358 -17.55 -5.73 -24.79
N TYR A 359 -16.43 -5.12 -25.18
CA TYR A 359 -15.31 -5.89 -25.75
C TYR A 359 -13.96 -5.22 -25.48
N LEU A 360 -12.93 -6.06 -25.48
CA LEU A 360 -11.51 -5.69 -25.56
C LEU A 360 -10.84 -6.52 -26.64
N THR A 361 -9.81 -5.98 -27.29
CA THR A 361 -8.97 -6.74 -28.23
C THR A 361 -7.72 -7.29 -27.57
N ASN A 362 -7.11 -8.32 -28.16
CA ASN A 362 -5.80 -8.81 -27.72
C ASN A 362 -4.74 -7.71 -27.79
N LYS A 363 -4.76 -6.91 -28.87
CA LYS A 363 -3.88 -5.75 -29.04
C LYS A 363 -4.01 -4.74 -27.90
N GLU A 364 -5.23 -4.38 -27.52
CA GLU A 364 -5.49 -3.44 -26.40
C GLU A 364 -5.00 -3.99 -25.06
N MET A 365 -5.18 -5.29 -24.83
CA MET A 365 -4.63 -5.97 -23.66
C MET A 365 -3.09 -5.93 -23.67
N THR A 366 -2.46 -6.23 -24.80
CA THR A 366 -1.00 -6.18 -24.94
C THR A 366 -0.46 -4.77 -24.71
N GLU A 367 -1.09 -3.75 -25.31
CA GLU A 367 -0.74 -2.34 -25.09
C GLU A 367 -0.82 -1.96 -23.61
N ALA A 368 -1.88 -2.36 -22.91
CA ALA A 368 -2.01 -2.15 -21.46
C ALA A 368 -0.87 -2.83 -20.68
N MET A 369 -0.52 -4.08 -21.01
CA MET A 369 0.54 -4.81 -20.33
C MET A 369 1.92 -4.17 -20.46
N THR A 370 2.20 -3.40 -21.53
CA THR A 370 3.49 -2.70 -21.69
C THR A 370 3.83 -1.76 -20.53
N TYR A 371 2.81 -1.17 -19.88
CA TYR A 371 3.00 -0.28 -18.73
C TYR A 371 3.43 -1.04 -17.48
N PHE A 372 2.91 -2.25 -17.29
CA PHE A 372 3.19 -3.10 -16.13
C PHE A 372 4.48 -3.92 -16.28
N LEU A 373 4.99 -4.06 -17.51
CA LEU A 373 6.21 -4.81 -17.84
C LEU A 373 7.43 -3.92 -18.15
N LYS A 374 7.33 -2.61 -17.90
CA LYS A 374 8.38 -1.63 -18.25
C LYS A 374 9.63 -1.75 -17.36
N LYS A 375 10.81 -1.89 -17.99
CA LYS A 375 12.13 -2.02 -17.34
C LYS A 375 12.85 -0.67 -17.15
N GLY A 376 13.89 -0.67 -16.30
CA GLY A 376 14.87 0.44 -16.20
C GLY A 376 14.42 1.64 -15.36
N TYR A 377 14.92 2.85 -15.66
CA TYR A 377 14.68 4.07 -14.87
C TYR A 377 13.22 4.58 -14.93
N GLY A 378 12.38 4.04 -15.83
CA GLY A 378 10.99 4.46 -16.05
C GLY A 378 9.93 3.47 -15.57
N LYS A 379 10.19 2.66 -14.53
CA LYS A 379 9.30 1.59 -13.98
C LYS A 379 7.94 2.06 -13.47
N THR A 380 7.75 3.36 -13.32
CA THR A 380 6.48 3.97 -12.94
C THR A 380 5.99 4.83 -14.09
N THR A 381 4.73 4.64 -14.48
CA THR A 381 4.07 5.51 -15.46
C THR A 381 3.12 6.45 -14.74
N ARG A 382 3.36 7.76 -14.90
CA ARG A 382 2.47 8.82 -14.44
C ARG A 382 1.63 9.30 -15.61
N ILE A 383 0.33 9.02 -15.56
CA ILE A 383 -0.66 9.62 -16.46
C ILE A 383 -1.33 10.76 -15.71
N LYS A 384 -1.38 11.95 -16.32
CA LYS A 384 -1.91 13.15 -15.65
C LYS A 384 -3.38 12.92 -15.26
N GLY A 385 -3.68 13.08 -13.97
CA GLY A 385 -5.04 12.92 -13.44
C GLY A 385 -5.41 11.47 -13.04
N GLU A 386 -4.46 10.54 -13.09
CA GLU A 386 -4.64 9.15 -12.68
C GLU A 386 -3.60 8.75 -11.62
N ASP A 387 -3.91 7.71 -10.84
CA ASP A 387 -2.95 7.08 -9.93
C ASP A 387 -1.79 6.46 -10.74
N GLU A 388 -0.59 6.46 -10.15
CA GLU A 388 0.61 5.87 -10.75
C GLU A 388 0.42 4.40 -11.12
N TYR A 389 0.98 3.99 -12.26
CA TYR A 389 1.03 2.59 -12.69
C TYR A 389 2.45 2.04 -12.46
N ASN A 390 2.56 1.09 -11.55
CA ASN A 390 3.83 0.44 -11.18
C ASN A 390 4.13 -0.76 -12.09
N SER A 391 5.41 -1.01 -12.37
CA SER A 391 5.86 -2.24 -13.03
C SER A 391 6.21 -3.34 -12.02
N ILE A 392 6.03 -4.61 -12.43
CA ILE A 392 6.44 -5.81 -11.67
C ILE A 392 7.94 -5.83 -11.35
N TYR A 393 8.76 -5.11 -12.12
CA TYR A 393 10.19 -4.99 -11.88
C TYR A 393 10.54 -4.17 -10.63
N SER A 394 9.63 -3.30 -10.18
CA SER A 394 9.84 -2.49 -8.97
C SER A 394 10.05 -3.36 -7.72
N PRO A 395 9.12 -4.28 -7.37
CA PRO A 395 9.32 -5.16 -6.22
C PRO A 395 10.39 -6.25 -6.47
N ILE A 396 10.54 -6.79 -7.70
CA ILE A 396 11.56 -7.80 -8.02
C ILE A 396 12.98 -7.27 -7.74
N GLU A 397 13.35 -6.15 -8.34
CA GLU A 397 14.69 -5.59 -8.17
C GLU A 397 14.93 -5.11 -6.73
N SER A 398 13.87 -4.62 -6.06
CA SER A 398 13.95 -4.31 -4.64
C SER A 398 14.33 -5.53 -3.80
N ALA A 399 13.79 -6.72 -4.10
CA ALA A 399 14.09 -7.93 -3.36
C ALA A 399 15.53 -8.42 -3.64
N ILE A 400 15.94 -8.48 -4.91
CA ILE A 400 17.29 -8.89 -5.33
C ILE A 400 18.36 -7.97 -4.73
N LYS A 401 18.12 -6.65 -4.75
CA LYS A 401 19.06 -5.70 -4.14
C LYS A 401 19.20 -5.91 -2.63
N LYS A 402 18.11 -6.23 -1.95
CA LYS A 402 18.11 -6.46 -0.49
C LYS A 402 18.77 -7.78 -0.09
N SER A 403 18.63 -8.83 -0.90
CA SER A 403 19.26 -10.14 -0.62
C SER A 403 20.78 -10.13 -0.81
N LYS A 404 21.32 -9.13 -1.53
CA LYS A 404 22.76 -9.03 -1.88
C LYS A 404 23.28 -10.22 -2.69
N ILE A 405 22.39 -10.90 -3.41
CA ILE A 405 22.75 -11.95 -4.38
C ILE A 405 22.60 -11.39 -5.80
N ARG A 406 23.23 -12.06 -6.76
CA ARG A 406 22.99 -11.79 -8.17
C ARG A 406 21.72 -12.50 -8.65
N LYS A 407 21.15 -12.02 -9.75
CA LYS A 407 19.92 -12.58 -10.34
C LYS A 407 20.13 -14.05 -10.74
N GLU A 408 21.32 -14.37 -11.23
CA GLU A 408 21.75 -15.68 -11.70
C GLU A 408 21.89 -16.71 -10.55
N GLU A 409 21.87 -16.25 -9.29
CA GLU A 409 21.87 -17.13 -8.12
C GLU A 409 20.45 -17.54 -7.69
N ILE A 410 19.42 -17.12 -8.41
CA ILE A 410 18.05 -17.55 -8.16
C ILE A 410 17.79 -18.81 -8.99
N ASP A 411 17.59 -19.94 -8.33
CA ASP A 411 17.42 -21.24 -8.99
C ASP A 411 15.97 -21.45 -9.45
N TYR A 412 15.00 -20.98 -8.65
CA TYR A 412 13.58 -21.22 -8.88
C TYR A 412 12.75 -19.94 -8.76
N ILE A 413 11.74 -19.79 -9.61
CA ILE A 413 10.71 -18.75 -9.50
C ILE A 413 9.36 -19.42 -9.24
N LEU A 414 8.84 -19.29 -8.01
CA LEU A 414 7.53 -19.81 -7.64
C LEU A 414 6.45 -18.74 -7.85
N LEU A 415 5.54 -18.95 -8.79
CA LEU A 415 4.46 -18.02 -9.06
C LEU A 415 3.29 -18.32 -8.12
N ILE A 416 2.75 -17.29 -7.47
CA ILE A 416 1.52 -17.35 -6.68
C ILE A 416 0.63 -16.12 -6.92
N GLY A 417 -0.63 -16.22 -6.50
CA GLY A 417 -1.63 -15.18 -6.71
C GLY A 417 -2.35 -15.29 -8.05
N GLY A 418 -3.61 -14.85 -8.08
CA GLY A 418 -4.47 -15.01 -9.26
C GLY A 418 -3.97 -14.27 -10.51
N SER A 419 -3.30 -13.12 -10.33
CA SER A 419 -2.79 -12.32 -11.45
C SER A 419 -1.51 -12.92 -12.08
N ALA A 420 -0.80 -13.79 -11.36
CA ALA A 420 0.35 -14.55 -11.88
C ALA A 420 -0.06 -15.62 -12.92
N GLN A 421 -1.36 -15.90 -13.09
CA GLN A 421 -1.88 -16.74 -14.18
C GLN A 421 -1.77 -16.08 -15.56
N SER A 422 -1.50 -14.77 -15.61
CA SER A 422 -1.40 -14.03 -16.87
C SER A 422 -0.22 -14.55 -17.70
N PRO A 423 -0.44 -15.06 -18.93
CA PRO A 423 0.65 -15.55 -19.77
C PRO A 423 1.68 -14.46 -20.10
N TYR A 424 1.27 -13.18 -20.12
CA TYR A 424 2.17 -12.04 -20.27
C TYR A 424 3.20 -11.96 -19.13
N ILE A 425 2.76 -12.23 -17.90
CA ILE A 425 3.64 -12.21 -16.72
C ILE A 425 4.59 -13.41 -16.76
N GLN A 426 4.07 -14.59 -17.12
CA GLN A 426 4.87 -15.81 -17.14
C GLN A 426 5.95 -15.77 -18.24
N GLU A 427 5.61 -15.33 -19.44
CA GLU A 427 6.57 -15.09 -20.53
C GLU A 427 7.65 -14.09 -20.12
N GLU A 428 7.24 -12.96 -19.51
CA GLU A 428 8.17 -11.92 -19.09
C GLU A 428 9.13 -12.40 -18.00
N LEU A 429 8.63 -13.13 -17.00
CA LEU A 429 9.47 -13.71 -15.94
C LEU A 429 10.42 -14.77 -16.49
N LYS A 430 9.94 -15.63 -17.41
CA LYS A 430 10.79 -16.64 -18.06
C LYS A 430 11.93 -16.00 -18.85
N ASN A 431 11.65 -14.91 -19.56
CA ASN A 431 12.65 -14.16 -20.31
C ASN A 431 13.62 -13.38 -19.40
N TYR A 432 13.17 -12.93 -18.24
CA TYR A 432 14.04 -12.19 -17.31
C TYR A 432 14.96 -13.11 -16.50
N PHE A 433 14.47 -14.30 -16.13
CA PHE A 433 15.17 -15.32 -15.36
C PHE A 433 15.48 -16.56 -16.21
N GLU A 434 16.34 -16.38 -17.23
CA GLU A 434 16.64 -17.41 -18.23
C GLU A 434 17.17 -18.72 -17.63
N ASP A 435 18.04 -18.60 -16.62
CA ASP A 435 18.69 -19.72 -15.92
C ASP A 435 17.83 -20.35 -14.81
N SER A 436 16.69 -19.72 -14.46
CA SER A 436 15.83 -20.20 -13.37
C SER A 436 14.72 -21.12 -13.90
N GLU A 437 14.35 -22.10 -13.08
CA GLU A 437 13.16 -22.93 -13.32
C GLU A 437 11.90 -22.21 -12.84
N ILE A 438 10.91 -22.07 -13.73
CA ILE A 438 9.63 -21.45 -13.41
C ILE A 438 8.69 -22.51 -12.83
N LEU A 439 8.28 -22.33 -11.58
CA LEU A 439 7.40 -23.22 -10.85
C LEU A 439 5.99 -22.62 -10.81
N VAL A 440 5.05 -23.28 -11.49
CA VAL A 440 3.63 -22.89 -11.50
C VAL A 440 2.81 -23.99 -10.80
N PRO A 441 2.25 -23.73 -9.61
CA PRO A 441 1.33 -24.65 -8.96
C PRO A 441 0.10 -24.97 -9.83
N SER A 442 -0.41 -26.20 -9.72
CA SER A 442 -1.59 -26.65 -10.47
C SER A 442 -2.85 -25.81 -10.21
N ASN A 443 -3.04 -25.36 -8.96
CA ASN A 443 -4.07 -24.40 -8.59
C ASN A 443 -3.49 -23.28 -7.73
N LEU A 444 -3.13 -22.18 -8.40
CA LEU A 444 -2.59 -20.96 -7.80
C LEU A 444 -3.47 -20.31 -6.73
N GLN A 445 -4.78 -20.57 -6.72
CA GLN A 445 -5.73 -19.92 -5.80
C GLN A 445 -5.85 -20.65 -4.46
N THR A 446 -5.58 -21.95 -4.40
CA THR A 446 -5.69 -22.76 -3.17
C THR A 446 -4.34 -23.07 -2.54
N HIS A 447 -3.26 -22.78 -3.25
CA HIS A 447 -1.92 -23.20 -2.85
C HIS A 447 -1.47 -22.60 -1.51
N VAL A 448 -1.78 -21.33 -1.29
CA VAL A 448 -1.42 -20.62 -0.06
C VAL A 448 -2.19 -21.17 1.15
N SER A 449 -3.50 -21.43 1.02
CA SER A 449 -4.30 -21.98 2.11
C SER A 449 -3.91 -23.42 2.45
N GLN A 450 -3.54 -24.22 1.43
CA GLN A 450 -2.99 -25.57 1.63
C GLN A 450 -1.68 -25.52 2.41
N GLY A 451 -0.78 -24.61 2.04
CA GLY A 451 0.47 -24.36 2.77
C GLY A 451 0.26 -23.96 4.22
N ALA A 452 -0.70 -23.06 4.47
CA ALA A 452 -1.09 -22.69 5.82
C ALA A 452 -1.65 -23.89 6.60
N ALA A 453 -2.43 -24.77 5.95
CA ALA A 453 -3.00 -25.94 6.61
C ALA A 453 -1.90 -26.95 7.00
N ILE A 454 -0.92 -27.17 6.11
CA ILE A 454 0.27 -27.98 6.38
C ILE A 454 1.06 -27.38 7.54
N HIS A 455 1.26 -26.06 7.56
CA HIS A 455 1.91 -25.38 8.68
C HIS A 455 1.15 -25.57 9.99
N SER A 456 -0.19 -25.50 9.98
CA SER A 456 -1.01 -25.79 11.16
C SER A 456 -0.80 -27.22 11.65
N LEU A 457 -0.78 -28.22 10.76
CA LEU A 457 -0.51 -29.62 11.09
C LEU A 457 0.87 -29.80 11.72
N LEU A 458 1.92 -29.28 11.08
CA LEU A 458 3.31 -29.44 11.54
C LEU A 458 3.57 -28.69 12.83
N PHE A 459 3.09 -27.45 12.94
CA PHE A 459 3.33 -26.61 14.10
C PHE A 459 2.43 -26.99 15.27
N ASN A 460 1.10 -26.95 15.10
CA ASN A 460 0.16 -27.21 16.19
C ASN A 460 0.04 -28.71 16.52
N GLY A 461 0.22 -29.59 15.53
CA GLY A 461 0.11 -31.04 15.71
C GLY A 461 1.43 -31.74 16.03
N MET A 462 2.58 -31.20 15.60
CA MET A 462 3.89 -31.85 15.76
C MET A 462 4.97 -30.96 16.39
N ASN A 463 4.64 -29.73 16.80
CA ASN A 463 5.58 -28.76 17.39
C ASN A 463 6.81 -28.48 16.51
N LYS A 464 6.65 -28.54 15.18
CA LYS A 464 7.73 -28.34 14.20
C LYS A 464 7.51 -27.05 13.42
N CYS A 465 8.39 -26.07 13.63
CA CYS A 465 8.46 -24.88 12.80
C CYS A 465 9.49 -25.10 11.68
N LEU A 466 9.07 -24.96 10.42
CA LEU A 466 9.94 -25.06 9.24
C LEU A 466 10.57 -23.73 8.84
N ILE A 467 10.02 -22.61 9.32
CA ILE A 467 10.34 -21.27 8.83
C ILE A 467 11.24 -20.57 9.83
N GLN A 468 12.35 -20.02 9.35
CA GLN A 468 13.23 -19.15 10.11
C GLN A 468 12.96 -17.68 9.70
N PRO A 469 12.22 -16.90 10.52
CA PRO A 469 11.91 -15.52 10.21
C PRO A 469 13.17 -14.63 10.33
N ILE A 470 13.23 -13.55 9.53
CA ILE A 470 14.33 -12.56 9.56
C ILE A 470 13.82 -11.10 9.60
N SER A 471 14.69 -10.14 9.92
CA SER A 471 14.45 -8.71 9.66
C SER A 471 14.48 -8.41 8.16
N SER A 472 13.50 -7.68 7.66
CA SER A 472 13.50 -7.15 6.29
C SER A 472 14.28 -5.83 6.14
N GLU A 473 14.42 -5.08 7.25
CA GLU A 473 15.06 -3.77 7.30
C GLU A 473 16.04 -3.68 8.49
N PRO A 474 17.13 -2.92 8.38
CA PRO A 474 18.04 -2.70 9.50
C PRO A 474 17.40 -1.75 10.52
N ILE A 475 17.66 -1.97 11.81
CA ILE A 475 17.37 -1.01 12.88
C ILE A 475 18.67 -0.28 13.20
N PHE A 476 18.59 1.03 13.36
CA PHE A 476 19.73 1.88 13.70
C PHE A 476 19.34 2.97 14.68
N ILE A 477 20.33 3.59 15.30
CA ILE A 477 20.15 4.76 16.14
C ILE A 477 20.71 6.00 15.46
N ILE A 478 20.05 7.12 15.70
CA ILE A 478 20.54 8.44 15.33
C ILE A 478 21.49 8.92 16.43
N THR A 479 22.71 9.27 16.03
CA THR A 479 23.75 9.85 16.89
C THR A 479 24.17 11.21 16.32
N LYS A 480 25.09 11.91 17.00
CA LYS A 480 25.75 13.12 16.42
C LYS A 480 26.74 12.80 15.29
N ASP A 481 26.91 11.53 14.92
CA ASP A 481 27.83 11.12 13.86
C ASP A 481 27.23 11.39 12.46
N GLU A 482 28.06 11.40 11.41
CA GLU A 482 27.59 11.68 10.04
C GLU A 482 26.61 10.62 9.49
N LYS A 483 26.72 9.39 9.98
CA LYS A 483 25.89 8.26 9.55
C LYS A 483 25.21 7.62 10.76
N PRO A 484 23.92 7.23 10.64
CA PRO A 484 23.25 6.45 11.67
C PRO A 484 23.99 5.15 11.98
N LYS A 485 24.02 4.76 13.24
CA LYS A 485 24.68 3.53 13.69
C LYS A 485 23.72 2.36 13.65
N VAL A 486 24.03 1.34 12.84
CA VAL A 486 23.23 0.11 12.76
C VAL A 486 23.35 -0.68 14.06
N ILE A 487 22.20 -1.01 14.65
CA ILE A 487 22.08 -1.76 15.91
C ILE A 487 21.52 -3.17 15.69
N LEU A 488 20.77 -3.38 14.60
CA LEU A 488 20.28 -4.68 14.16
C LEU A 488 20.32 -4.71 12.63
N PRO A 489 21.17 -5.51 11.99
CA PRO A 489 21.24 -5.59 10.53
C PRO A 489 19.94 -6.16 9.91
N ALA A 490 19.64 -5.81 8.66
CA ALA A 490 18.66 -6.55 7.86
C ALA A 490 19.15 -8.00 7.65
N GLY A 491 18.22 -8.96 7.61
CA GLY A 491 18.53 -10.39 7.51
C GLY A 491 18.80 -11.09 8.84
N THR A 492 18.69 -10.37 9.98
CA THR A 492 18.86 -10.95 11.32
C THR A 492 17.73 -11.92 11.61
N GLN A 493 18.06 -13.16 11.97
CA GLN A 493 17.07 -14.20 12.27
C GLN A 493 16.39 -13.96 13.63
N PHE A 494 15.09 -14.29 13.73
CA PHE A 494 14.32 -14.19 14.97
C PHE A 494 13.90 -15.55 15.50
N PRO A 495 13.87 -15.74 16.84
CA PRO A 495 14.39 -14.83 17.87
C PRO A 495 15.91 -14.66 17.74
N CYS A 496 16.44 -13.49 18.11
CA CYS A 496 17.88 -13.23 18.13
C CYS A 496 18.41 -13.14 19.56
N ASP A 497 19.69 -13.46 19.75
CA ASP A 497 20.39 -13.19 21.00
C ASP A 497 20.44 -11.69 21.30
N THR A 498 20.59 -11.32 22.57
CA THR A 498 20.71 -9.93 22.98
C THR A 498 21.98 -9.31 22.38
N ILE A 499 21.82 -8.29 21.56
CA ILE A 499 22.89 -7.48 20.99
C ILE A 499 23.23 -6.36 21.96
N ILE A 500 24.49 -6.27 22.40
CA ILE A 500 24.97 -5.23 23.31
C ILE A 500 25.77 -4.20 22.51
N ILE A 501 25.44 -2.92 22.73
CA ILE A 501 26.12 -1.77 22.16
C ILE A 501 26.67 -0.94 23.31
N ASP A 502 27.98 -0.86 23.40
CA ASP A 502 28.73 -0.29 24.52
C ASP A 502 29.71 0.83 24.09
N ASP A 503 29.70 1.20 22.81
CA ASP A 503 30.52 2.25 22.24
C ASP A 503 29.79 3.60 22.13
N LEU A 504 28.63 3.76 22.79
CA LEU A 504 27.90 5.02 22.85
C LEU A 504 28.32 5.85 24.06
N VAL A 505 28.47 7.15 23.85
CA VAL A 505 28.79 8.09 24.92
C VAL A 505 27.99 9.40 24.81
N THR A 506 27.86 10.12 25.93
CA THR A 506 27.30 11.48 25.95
C THR A 506 28.13 12.45 25.12
N SER A 507 27.46 13.40 24.46
CA SER A 507 28.11 14.28 23.48
C SER A 507 28.62 15.60 24.08
N ARG A 508 28.08 16.03 25.23
CA ARG A 508 28.44 17.30 25.87
C ARG A 508 28.45 17.21 27.40
N GLU A 509 29.19 18.14 28.02
CA GLU A 509 29.22 18.31 29.47
C GLU A 509 27.90 18.90 29.97
N GLY A 510 27.42 18.42 31.13
CA GLY A 510 26.20 18.87 31.77
C GLY A 510 24.91 18.52 31.02
N GLN A 511 24.94 17.49 30.18
CA GLN A 511 23.79 17.03 29.42
C GLN A 511 22.71 16.49 30.37
N LYS A 512 21.52 17.12 30.43
CA LYS A 512 20.46 16.68 31.36
C LYS A 512 19.65 15.48 30.87
N ILE A 513 19.48 15.36 29.55
CA ILE A 513 18.70 14.30 28.92
C ILE A 513 19.55 13.70 27.80
N ILE A 514 19.63 12.37 27.76
CA ILE A 514 20.15 11.61 26.63
C ILE A 514 18.96 11.13 25.83
N GLU A 515 18.96 11.41 24.53
CA GLU A 515 17.98 10.92 23.59
C GLU A 515 18.66 9.93 22.64
N LEU A 516 18.09 8.73 22.54
CA LEU A 516 18.51 7.67 21.61
C LEU A 516 17.35 7.37 20.65
N PRO A 517 17.24 8.11 19.54
CA PRO A 517 16.23 7.86 18.53
C PRO A 517 16.56 6.57 17.78
N ILE A 518 15.71 5.55 17.92
CA ILE A 518 15.80 4.25 17.25
C ILE A 518 14.92 4.31 16.01
N CYS A 519 15.50 4.07 14.83
CA CYS A 519 14.82 4.06 13.54
C CYS A 519 14.95 2.70 12.84
N VAL A 520 14.03 2.40 11.91
CA VAL A 520 14.04 1.18 11.09
C VAL A 520 14.05 1.51 9.60
N GLY A 521 15.01 0.95 8.86
CA GLY A 521 15.11 1.10 7.40
C GLY A 521 15.55 2.48 6.90
N ASP A 522 14.94 3.55 7.40
CA ASP A 522 15.18 4.95 7.02
C ASP A 522 15.19 5.87 8.26
N VAL A 523 16.01 6.92 8.25
CA VAL A 523 16.16 7.88 9.37
C VAL A 523 14.88 8.59 9.73
N ARG A 524 13.93 8.67 8.79
CA ARG A 524 12.60 9.23 8.98
C ARG A 524 11.65 8.27 9.71
N LYS A 525 11.96 6.97 9.77
CA LYS A 525 11.16 5.93 10.43
C LYS A 525 11.54 5.75 11.89
N LEU A 526 11.28 6.77 12.70
CA LEU A 526 11.49 6.71 14.15
C LEU A 526 10.51 5.72 14.81
N LEU A 527 11.04 4.65 15.40
CA LEU A 527 10.29 3.72 16.24
C LEU A 527 10.08 4.29 17.64
N PHE A 528 11.19 4.69 18.28
CA PHE A 528 11.23 5.16 19.65
C PHE A 528 12.28 6.23 19.82
N ASN A 529 12.05 7.12 20.77
CA ASN A 529 13.09 7.98 21.30
C ASN A 529 13.27 7.63 22.78
N LEU A 530 14.28 6.82 23.09
CA LEU A 530 14.62 6.47 24.47
C LEU A 530 15.22 7.71 25.14
N LYS A 531 14.60 8.14 26.24
CA LYS A 531 15.05 9.30 27.02
C LYS A 531 15.60 8.84 28.36
N ILE A 532 16.86 9.17 28.63
CA ILE A 532 17.49 8.95 29.93
C ILE A 532 17.71 10.32 30.58
N GLU A 533 17.08 10.55 31.72
CA GLU A 533 17.29 11.76 32.51
C GLU A 533 18.46 11.57 33.47
N SER A 534 19.25 12.63 33.66
CA SER A 534 20.41 12.58 34.54
C SER A 534 19.99 12.53 36.01
N PRO A 535 20.55 11.60 36.82
CA PRO A 535 20.35 11.62 38.25
C PRO A 535 21.16 12.73 38.95
N LEU A 536 22.07 13.39 38.23
CA LEU A 536 22.92 14.46 38.75
C LEU A 536 22.30 15.84 38.49
N PRO A 537 22.29 16.75 39.49
CA PRO A 537 21.85 18.13 39.27
C PRO A 537 22.65 18.88 38.20
N SER A 538 23.93 18.52 38.04
CA SER A 538 24.85 19.06 37.04
C SER A 538 24.64 18.48 35.64
N GLY A 539 23.86 17.42 35.47
CA GLY A 539 23.76 16.65 34.23
C GLY A 539 24.85 15.58 34.09
N PHE A 540 24.81 14.83 32.99
CA PHE A 540 25.81 13.82 32.65
C PHE A 540 27.15 14.49 32.23
N PRO A 541 28.30 13.95 32.65
CA PRO A 541 29.61 14.34 32.11
C PRO A 541 29.73 14.02 30.63
N VAL A 542 30.62 14.70 29.91
CA VAL A 542 30.97 14.34 28.53
C VAL A 542 31.67 12.97 28.47
N ASN A 543 31.46 12.23 27.38
CA ASN A 543 32.02 10.88 27.18
C ASN A 543 31.58 9.84 28.23
N CYS A 544 30.47 10.08 28.94
CA CYS A 544 29.89 9.11 29.87
C CYS A 544 29.37 7.89 29.09
N PRO A 545 29.78 6.66 29.44
CA PRO A 545 29.34 5.45 28.74
C PRO A 545 27.83 5.22 28.79
N ILE A 546 27.28 4.79 27.67
CA ILE A 546 25.89 4.39 27.51
C ILE A 546 25.89 2.96 26.97
N GLN A 547 25.23 2.05 27.69
CA GLN A 547 25.03 0.68 27.23
C GLN A 547 23.60 0.53 26.69
N LEU A 548 23.46 0.08 25.45
CA LEU A 548 22.18 -0.24 24.83
C LEU A 548 22.13 -1.75 24.54
N ALA A 549 21.22 -2.46 25.20
CA ALA A 549 20.91 -3.86 24.94
C ALA A 549 19.65 -3.97 24.09
N VAL A 550 19.70 -4.76 23.02
CA VAL A 550 18.59 -4.91 22.06
C VAL A 550 18.35 -6.37 21.72
N GLU A 551 17.09 -6.77 21.68
CA GLU A 551 16.67 -8.14 21.32
C GLU A 551 15.37 -8.10 20.51
N VAL A 552 15.16 -9.13 19.68
CA VAL A 552 13.89 -9.39 19.00
C VAL A 552 13.46 -10.81 19.30
N ASN A 553 12.26 -10.96 19.86
CA ASN A 553 11.75 -12.26 20.27
C ASN A 553 11.07 -13.04 19.13
N THR A 554 10.55 -14.23 19.45
CA THR A 554 9.83 -15.12 18.50
C THR A 554 8.61 -14.45 17.86
N ASP A 555 8.05 -13.44 18.53
CA ASP A 555 6.87 -12.69 18.09
C ASP A 555 7.26 -11.48 17.22
N LYS A 556 8.53 -11.38 16.80
CA LYS A 556 9.11 -10.23 16.06
C LYS A 556 8.97 -8.90 16.82
N MET A 557 8.91 -8.95 18.15
CA MET A 557 8.80 -7.75 19.00
C MET A 557 10.20 -7.29 19.41
N PHE A 558 10.48 -6.00 19.22
CA PHE A 558 11.76 -5.39 19.55
C PHE A 558 11.73 -4.84 20.96
N ILE A 559 12.77 -5.19 21.71
CA ILE A 559 12.97 -4.78 23.08
C ILE A 559 14.34 -4.11 23.12
N ALA A 560 14.36 -2.88 23.63
CA ALA A 560 15.57 -2.09 23.80
C ALA A 560 15.64 -1.61 25.26
N ARG A 561 16.82 -1.75 25.85
CA ARG A 561 17.13 -1.30 27.22
C ARG A 561 18.41 -0.48 27.18
N ALA A 562 18.30 0.80 27.52
CA ALA A 562 19.45 1.69 27.59
C ALA A 562 19.78 1.98 29.07
N THR A 563 21.06 1.91 29.40
CA THR A 563 21.57 2.16 30.76
C THR A 563 22.70 3.19 30.71
N CYS A 564 22.60 4.21 31.55
CA CYS A 564 23.68 5.19 31.76
C CYS A 564 23.75 5.58 33.23
N MET A 565 24.94 5.46 33.85
CA MET A 565 25.15 5.72 35.28
C MET A 565 24.14 5.03 36.23
N GLY A 566 23.69 3.83 35.90
CA GLY A 566 22.71 3.07 36.70
C GLY A 566 21.25 3.47 36.48
N VAL A 567 20.96 4.53 35.71
CA VAL A 567 19.59 4.83 35.25
C VAL A 567 19.27 3.93 34.06
N VAL A 568 18.17 3.19 34.15
CA VAL A 568 17.70 2.26 33.11
C VAL A 568 16.43 2.80 32.49
N CYS A 569 16.41 2.89 31.17
CA CYS A 569 15.22 3.15 30.38
C CYS A 569 14.95 1.94 29.48
N HIS A 570 13.69 1.51 29.39
CA HIS A 570 13.29 0.43 28.49
C HIS A 570 12.16 0.90 27.59
N VAL A 571 12.08 0.35 26.39
CA VAL A 571 10.90 0.48 25.55
C VAL A 571 9.90 -0.63 25.86
N GLU A 572 8.61 -0.32 25.76
CA GLU A 572 7.59 -1.35 25.69
C GLU A 572 7.80 -2.19 24.41
N PRO A 573 7.65 -3.52 24.48
CA PRO A 573 7.79 -4.37 23.30
C PRO A 573 6.81 -3.93 22.21
N LEU A 574 7.35 -3.65 21.04
CA LEU A 574 6.57 -3.26 19.86
C LEU A 574 7.32 -3.79 18.65
N SER A 575 6.61 -4.25 17.62
CA SER A 575 7.34 -4.77 16.47
C SER A 575 7.97 -3.62 15.70
N PRO A 576 9.29 -3.64 15.49
CA PRO A 576 10.00 -2.60 14.78
C PRO A 576 9.74 -2.71 13.27
N PHE A 577 9.15 -3.82 12.82
CA PHE A 577 8.80 -4.10 11.43
C PHE A 577 7.32 -3.79 11.15
N ALA A 578 6.63 -3.20 12.12
CA ALA A 578 5.35 -2.55 11.90
C ALA A 578 5.59 -1.12 11.40
N ASN A 579 4.66 -0.66 10.56
CA ASN A 579 4.52 0.70 10.05
C ASN A 579 5.19 0.97 8.70
N LYS A 580 4.34 1.39 7.77
CA LYS A 580 4.67 2.25 6.64
C LYS A 580 5.55 3.42 7.10
N GLU A 581 6.48 3.83 6.23
CA GLU A 581 7.26 5.04 6.46
C GLU A 581 6.29 6.22 6.58
N LEU A 582 6.17 6.80 7.79
CA LEU A 582 5.34 7.97 8.03
C LEU A 582 6.21 9.11 8.55
N SER A 583 6.32 10.18 7.77
CA SER A 583 6.93 11.42 8.20
C SER A 583 6.17 12.04 9.39
N THR A 584 6.78 13.02 10.04
CA THR A 584 6.11 13.78 11.11
C THR A 584 4.77 14.33 10.65
N GLU A 585 4.75 14.89 9.44
CA GLU A 585 3.58 15.48 8.82
C GLU A 585 2.52 14.42 8.46
N GLU A 586 2.93 13.26 7.96
CA GLU A 586 2.00 12.15 7.68
C GLU A 586 1.35 11.61 8.98
N ARG A 587 2.08 11.55 10.10
CA ARG A 587 1.50 11.20 11.41
C ARG A 587 0.47 12.24 11.87
N MET A 588 0.75 13.52 11.67
CA MET A 588 -0.20 14.60 11.99
C MET A 588 -1.47 14.47 11.15
N ALA A 589 -1.32 14.15 9.86
CA ALA A 589 -2.46 13.89 8.97
C ALA A 589 -3.31 12.72 9.46
N LEU A 590 -2.72 11.58 9.81
CA LEU A 590 -3.47 10.42 10.34
C LEU A 590 -4.16 10.74 11.67
N LYS A 591 -3.51 11.50 12.56
CA LYS A 591 -4.13 11.94 13.83
C LYS A 591 -5.34 12.85 13.58
N ALA A 592 -5.22 13.79 12.64
CA ALA A 592 -6.32 14.66 12.26
C ALA A 592 -7.45 13.86 11.59
N GLU A 593 -7.12 12.87 10.75
CA GLU A 593 -8.09 12.00 10.08
C GLU A 593 -8.85 11.14 11.11
N ARG A 594 -8.13 10.56 12.07
CA ARG A 594 -8.73 9.84 13.21
C ARG A 594 -9.69 10.73 14.00
N GLN A 595 -9.29 11.97 14.29
CA GLN A 595 -10.15 12.91 15.02
C GLN A 595 -11.41 13.26 14.22
N ALA A 596 -11.28 13.47 12.91
CA ALA A 596 -12.41 13.71 12.01
C ALA A 596 -13.38 12.54 11.99
N ASN A 597 -12.88 11.30 11.94
CA ASN A 597 -13.71 10.10 11.94
C ASN A 597 -14.48 9.92 13.25
N LEU A 598 -13.81 10.11 14.40
CA LEU A 598 -14.44 10.03 15.71
C LEU A 598 -15.50 11.11 15.91
N GLU A 599 -15.23 12.34 15.48
CA GLU A 599 -16.23 13.41 15.57
C GLU A 599 -17.40 13.17 14.61
N ALA A 600 -17.14 12.68 13.40
CA ALA A 600 -18.18 12.30 12.46
C ALA A 600 -19.08 11.22 13.04
N GLU A 601 -18.52 10.21 13.73
CA GLU A 601 -19.31 9.18 14.40
C GLU A 601 -20.31 9.78 15.41
N LEU A 602 -19.83 10.70 16.26
CA LEU A 602 -20.65 11.37 17.27
C LEU A 602 -21.71 12.30 16.66
N ASN A 603 -21.43 12.89 15.51
CA ASN A 603 -22.27 13.90 14.86
C ASN A 603 -23.11 13.34 13.69
N GLY A 604 -23.43 12.03 13.69
CA GLY A 604 -24.31 11.44 12.68
C GLY A 604 -23.73 11.39 11.26
N GLY A 605 -22.40 11.34 11.16
CA GLY A 605 -21.63 11.23 9.92
C GLY A 605 -21.04 12.54 9.40
N VAL A 606 -21.16 13.63 10.16
CA VAL A 606 -20.71 14.97 9.73
C VAL A 606 -19.61 15.49 10.68
N PRO A 607 -18.33 15.50 10.25
CA PRO A 607 -17.25 16.13 11.03
C PRO A 607 -17.45 17.65 11.14
N SER A 608 -16.98 18.28 12.22
CA SER A 608 -17.12 19.74 12.35
C SER A 608 -16.25 20.49 11.35
N LYS A 609 -16.65 21.73 11.07
CA LYS A 609 -15.88 22.65 10.22
C LYS A 609 -14.44 22.82 10.72
N GLN A 610 -14.25 22.96 12.04
CA GLN A 610 -12.92 23.17 12.62
C GLN A 610 -12.02 21.95 12.41
N THR A 611 -12.59 20.76 12.54
CA THR A 611 -11.85 19.50 12.32
C THR A 611 -11.52 19.29 10.85
N LEU A 612 -12.42 19.64 9.92
CA LEU A 612 -12.13 19.62 8.49
C LEU A 612 -11.01 20.60 8.12
N ILE A 613 -10.98 21.79 8.72
CA ILE A 613 -9.88 22.75 8.55
C ILE A 613 -8.56 22.15 9.04
N ALA A 614 -8.54 21.57 10.24
CA ALA A 614 -7.35 20.95 10.81
C ALA A 614 -6.85 19.78 9.95
N LEU A 615 -7.75 18.92 9.49
CA LEU A 615 -7.44 17.79 8.61
C LEU A 615 -6.86 18.27 7.27
N ARG A 616 -7.46 19.27 6.65
CA ARG A 616 -6.97 19.88 5.40
C ARG A 616 -5.56 20.44 5.55
N LEU A 617 -5.28 21.13 6.66
CA LEU A 617 -3.96 21.70 6.93
C LEU A 617 -2.93 20.59 7.12
N ALA A 618 -3.26 19.57 7.93
CA ALA A 618 -2.38 18.43 8.14
C ALA A 618 -2.08 17.66 6.83
N TYR A 619 -3.07 17.49 5.94
CA TYR A 619 -2.83 16.92 4.60
C TYR A 619 -1.93 17.80 3.73
N SER A 620 -2.06 19.13 3.84
CA SER A 620 -1.23 20.06 3.07
C SER A 620 0.23 20.01 3.54
N GLU A 621 0.45 19.96 4.86
CA GLU A 621 1.78 19.81 5.46
C GLU A 621 2.40 18.45 5.13
N ALA A 622 1.61 17.38 5.09
CA ALA A 622 2.04 16.04 4.69
C ALA A 622 2.32 15.90 3.18
N GLY A 623 2.14 16.97 2.39
CA GLY A 623 2.27 16.91 0.93
C GLY A 623 1.17 16.11 0.23
N HIS A 624 0.12 15.69 0.95
CA HIS A 624 -1.08 15.07 0.40
C HIS A 624 -2.01 16.13 -0.20
N THR A 625 -1.50 16.90 -1.17
CA THR A 625 -2.16 18.07 -1.77
C THR A 625 -3.54 17.76 -2.35
N PHE A 626 -3.71 16.58 -2.96
CA PHE A 626 -5.01 16.15 -3.47
C PHE A 626 -6.03 15.88 -2.36
N LYS A 627 -5.64 15.16 -1.29
CA LYS A 627 -6.51 14.92 -0.12
C LYS A 627 -6.88 16.22 0.58
N ALA A 628 -5.94 17.17 0.66
CA ALA A 628 -6.22 18.51 1.18
C ALA A 628 -7.27 19.23 0.33
N ALA A 629 -7.18 19.16 -1.00
CA ALA A 629 -8.17 19.76 -1.89
C ALA A 629 -9.56 19.11 -1.74
N GLU A 630 -9.63 17.78 -1.64
CA GLU A 630 -10.88 17.05 -1.40
C GLU A 630 -11.50 17.37 -0.03
N THR A 631 -10.67 17.51 1.00
CA THR A 631 -11.13 17.89 2.34
C THR A 631 -11.69 19.31 2.34
N PHE A 632 -11.10 20.21 1.55
CA PHE A 632 -11.61 21.59 1.43
C PHE A 632 -12.91 21.65 0.61
N GLU A 633 -13.04 20.85 -0.44
CA GLU A 633 -14.32 20.68 -1.15
C GLU A 633 -15.40 20.18 -0.18
N LEU A 634 -15.14 19.09 0.56
CA LEU A 634 -16.07 18.56 1.56
C LEU A 634 -16.42 19.59 2.65
N GLN A 635 -15.43 20.35 3.13
CA GLN A 635 -15.66 21.43 4.09
C GLN A 635 -16.68 22.43 3.57
N ASN A 636 -16.57 22.84 2.30
CA ASN A 636 -17.50 23.79 1.69
C ASN A 636 -18.84 23.14 1.31
N GLU A 637 -18.90 21.84 1.04
CA GLU A 637 -20.16 21.12 0.83
C GLU A 637 -20.99 21.05 2.13
N LEU A 638 -20.33 20.77 3.26
CA LEU A 638 -20.98 20.65 4.57
C LEU A 638 -21.21 22.01 5.24
N TYR A 639 -20.29 22.95 5.02
CA TYR A 639 -20.32 24.30 5.60
C TYR A 639 -20.05 25.35 4.50
N PRO A 640 -21.04 25.63 3.64
CA PRO A 640 -20.85 26.56 2.52
C PRO A 640 -20.45 27.95 2.98
N GLU A 641 -19.38 28.48 2.39
CA GLU A 641 -18.92 29.86 2.59
C GLU A 641 -18.81 30.58 1.26
N ALA A 642 -19.24 31.84 1.23
CA ALA A 642 -19.18 32.65 0.02
C ALA A 642 -17.73 32.81 -0.46
N ASN A 643 -17.52 32.75 -1.78
CA ASN A 643 -16.23 32.99 -2.45
C ASN A 643 -15.12 31.96 -2.14
N MET A 644 -15.45 30.75 -1.67
CA MET A 644 -14.43 29.71 -1.41
C MET A 644 -13.99 28.93 -2.64
N TYR A 645 -14.78 28.94 -3.72
CA TYR A 645 -14.49 28.14 -4.91
C TYR A 645 -13.14 28.46 -5.57
N ASN A 646 -12.70 29.72 -5.58
CA ASN A 646 -11.36 30.06 -6.08
C ASN A 646 -10.26 29.39 -5.25
N SER A 647 -10.41 29.35 -3.93
CA SER A 647 -9.42 28.74 -3.04
C SER A 647 -9.40 27.22 -3.22
N ILE A 648 -10.57 26.57 -3.30
CA ILE A 648 -10.68 25.13 -3.60
C ILE A 648 -10.01 24.81 -4.95
N ALA A 649 -10.25 25.63 -5.97
CA ALA A 649 -9.62 25.50 -7.27
C ALA A 649 -8.09 25.58 -7.22
N VAL A 650 -7.53 26.52 -6.44
CA VAL A 650 -6.07 26.64 -6.24
C VAL A 650 -5.51 25.37 -5.61
N HIS A 651 -6.18 24.80 -4.60
CA HIS A 651 -5.75 23.55 -3.98
C HIS A 651 -5.74 22.38 -5.00
N TYR A 652 -6.79 22.26 -5.83
CA TYR A 652 -6.80 21.26 -6.90
C TYR A 652 -5.73 21.50 -7.96
N ASN A 653 -5.46 22.76 -8.31
CA ASN A 653 -4.42 23.11 -9.26
C ASN A 653 -3.04 22.73 -8.74
N ASN A 654 -2.75 23.02 -7.46
CA ASN A 654 -1.51 22.64 -6.79
C ASN A 654 -1.35 21.13 -6.64
N ALA A 655 -2.47 20.39 -6.56
CA ALA A 655 -2.49 18.93 -6.60
C ALA A 655 -2.32 18.34 -8.01
N GLY A 656 -2.21 19.18 -9.05
CA GLY A 656 -2.13 18.75 -10.45
C GLY A 656 -3.46 18.34 -11.07
N ALA A 657 -4.57 18.43 -10.33
CA ALA A 657 -5.93 18.13 -10.76
C ALA A 657 -6.53 19.31 -11.55
N THR A 658 -5.94 19.61 -12.71
CA THR A 658 -6.26 20.78 -13.54
C THR A 658 -7.74 20.89 -13.90
N ASP A 659 -8.38 19.77 -14.23
CA ASP A 659 -9.80 19.77 -14.63
C ASP A 659 -10.72 20.20 -13.48
N LYS A 660 -10.47 19.70 -12.26
CA LYS A 660 -11.21 20.14 -11.06
C LYS A 660 -10.91 21.60 -10.74
N ALA A 661 -9.66 22.04 -10.90
CA ALA A 661 -9.32 23.44 -10.70
C ALA A 661 -10.13 24.36 -11.64
N ILE A 662 -10.21 24.03 -12.94
CA ILE A 662 -11.00 24.78 -13.92
C ILE A 662 -12.47 24.85 -13.49
N GLU A 663 -13.07 23.71 -13.13
CA GLU A 663 -14.46 23.65 -12.69
C GLU A 663 -14.72 24.59 -11.51
N PHE A 664 -13.86 24.56 -10.49
CA PHE A 664 -14.01 25.41 -9.32
C PHE A 664 -13.70 26.89 -9.59
N TYR A 665 -12.78 27.22 -10.51
CA TYR A 665 -12.63 28.60 -10.96
C TYR A 665 -13.86 29.08 -11.71
N GLU A 666 -14.47 28.24 -12.55
CA GLU A 666 -15.71 28.56 -13.26
C GLU A 666 -16.85 28.83 -12.27
N LYS A 667 -17.05 27.96 -11.26
CA LYS A 667 -18.01 28.21 -10.17
C LYS A 667 -17.73 29.53 -9.42
N ALA A 668 -16.47 29.85 -9.16
CA ALA A 668 -16.10 31.11 -8.52
C ALA A 668 -16.48 32.33 -9.39
N LEU A 669 -16.41 32.19 -10.71
CA LEU A 669 -16.80 33.23 -11.67
C LEU A 669 -18.31 33.27 -11.94
N GLU A 670 -19.02 32.16 -11.77
CA GLU A 670 -20.49 32.13 -11.74
C GLU A 670 -21.02 32.89 -10.51
N GLU A 671 -20.40 32.71 -9.33
CA GLU A 671 -20.73 33.48 -8.13
C GLU A 671 -20.33 34.95 -8.26
N ASN A 672 -19.13 35.22 -8.80
CA ASN A 672 -18.62 36.57 -8.97
C ASN A 672 -17.82 36.70 -10.28
N PRO A 673 -18.44 37.17 -11.37
CA PRO A 673 -17.79 37.36 -12.67
C PRO A 673 -16.60 38.34 -12.65
N ASN A 674 -16.52 39.18 -11.63
CA ASN A 674 -15.46 40.16 -11.42
C ASN A 674 -14.47 39.72 -10.32
N HIS A 675 -14.41 38.43 -10.00
CA HIS A 675 -13.40 37.91 -9.09
C HIS A 675 -12.02 37.93 -9.78
N LYS A 676 -11.18 38.88 -9.41
CA LYS A 676 -9.87 39.10 -10.04
C LYS A 676 -8.94 37.87 -9.99
N HIS A 677 -8.84 37.21 -8.82
CA HIS A 677 -7.99 36.03 -8.67
C HIS A 677 -8.52 34.81 -9.43
N ALA A 678 -9.83 34.53 -9.41
CA ALA A 678 -10.40 33.43 -10.19
C ALA A 678 -10.18 33.62 -11.70
N ASN A 679 -10.34 34.84 -12.21
CA ASN A 679 -10.01 35.17 -13.61
C ASN A 679 -8.51 34.95 -13.91
N ALA A 680 -7.62 35.45 -13.05
CA ALA A 680 -6.17 35.30 -13.26
C ALA A 680 -5.72 33.83 -13.18
N ASN A 681 -6.23 33.09 -12.20
CA ASN A 681 -5.88 31.69 -11.96
C ASN A 681 -6.44 30.78 -13.07
N LEU A 682 -7.71 30.95 -13.46
CA LEU A 682 -8.29 30.25 -14.61
C LEU A 682 -7.49 30.54 -15.89
N GLY A 683 -7.13 31.81 -16.09
CA GLY A 683 -6.30 32.22 -17.21
C GLY A 683 -4.93 31.54 -17.24
N SER A 684 -4.24 31.50 -16.11
CA SER A 684 -2.97 30.76 -15.95
C SER A 684 -3.14 29.28 -16.27
N THR A 685 -4.17 28.64 -15.69
CA THR A 685 -4.47 27.21 -15.87
C THR A 685 -4.79 26.85 -17.33
N LEU A 686 -5.45 27.74 -18.07
CA LEU A 686 -5.84 27.52 -19.47
C LEU A 686 -4.75 27.88 -20.49
N ARG A 687 -3.62 28.49 -20.08
CA ARG A 687 -2.65 29.10 -21.00
C ARG A 687 -2.23 28.19 -22.17
N TYR A 688 -2.01 26.90 -21.89
CA TYR A 688 -1.57 25.94 -22.91
C TYR A 688 -2.72 25.22 -23.62
N SER A 689 -3.82 24.94 -22.93
CA SER A 689 -4.94 24.17 -23.49
C SER A 689 -5.91 25.02 -24.29
N ASN A 690 -6.11 26.28 -23.89
CA ASN A 690 -6.98 27.24 -24.54
C ASN A 690 -6.43 28.67 -24.38
N PRO A 691 -5.37 29.03 -25.12
CA PRO A 691 -4.69 30.32 -24.99
C PRO A 691 -5.61 31.53 -25.25
N LYS A 692 -6.62 31.36 -26.12
CA LYS A 692 -7.61 32.41 -26.39
C LYS A 692 -8.44 32.73 -25.15
N ARG A 693 -9.07 31.71 -24.56
CA ARG A 693 -9.84 31.86 -23.32
C ARG A 693 -8.96 32.31 -22.15
N ALA A 694 -7.73 31.81 -22.09
CA ALA A 694 -6.75 32.25 -21.11
C ALA A 694 -6.52 33.77 -21.17
N LYS A 695 -6.28 34.31 -22.38
CA LYS A 695 -6.08 35.74 -22.62
C LYS A 695 -7.30 36.57 -22.20
N GLU A 696 -8.51 36.13 -22.52
CA GLU A 696 -9.77 36.79 -22.12
C GLU A 696 -9.89 36.88 -20.59
N CYS A 697 -9.66 35.77 -19.87
CA CYS A 697 -9.68 35.75 -18.41
C CYS A 697 -8.59 36.64 -17.79
N LEU A 698 -7.35 36.58 -18.30
CA LEU A 698 -6.23 37.41 -17.81
C LEU A 698 -6.46 38.90 -18.04
N GLN A 699 -7.01 39.27 -19.21
CA GLN A 699 -7.38 40.66 -19.50
C GLN A 699 -8.48 41.16 -18.57
N ARG A 700 -9.48 40.32 -18.26
CA ARG A 700 -10.52 40.66 -17.30
C ARG A 700 -9.97 40.83 -15.89
N ALA A 701 -9.03 39.99 -15.46
CA ALA A 701 -8.33 40.19 -14.19
C ALA A 701 -7.60 41.54 -14.13
N LEU A 702 -6.91 41.93 -15.22
CA LEU A 702 -6.20 43.21 -15.32
C LEU A 702 -7.12 44.43 -15.46
N SER A 703 -8.31 44.27 -16.05
CA SER A 703 -9.29 45.37 -16.09
C SER A 703 -9.86 45.69 -14.70
N ILE A 704 -9.86 44.70 -13.80
CA ILE A 704 -10.32 44.84 -12.41
C ILE A 704 -9.17 45.30 -11.50
N ASP A 705 -7.98 44.72 -11.69
CA ASP A 705 -6.77 45.06 -10.93
C ASP A 705 -5.57 45.15 -11.89
N PRO A 706 -5.22 46.38 -12.34
CA PRO A 706 -4.12 46.60 -13.29
C PRO A 706 -2.73 46.15 -12.80
N ASP A 707 -2.58 45.91 -11.49
CA ASP A 707 -1.34 45.48 -10.83
C ASP A 707 -1.42 44.02 -10.35
N HIS A 708 -2.37 43.25 -10.89
CA HIS A 708 -2.49 41.83 -10.60
C HIS A 708 -1.30 41.08 -11.20
N ASP A 709 -0.41 40.65 -10.31
CA ASP A 709 0.85 39.97 -10.60
C ASP A 709 0.69 38.74 -11.50
N ILE A 710 -0.09 37.73 -11.10
CA ILE A 710 -0.28 36.49 -11.89
C ILE A 710 -0.80 36.80 -13.30
N ALA A 711 -1.73 37.77 -13.40
CA ALA A 711 -2.30 38.13 -14.69
C ALA A 711 -1.28 38.84 -15.62
N LEU A 712 -0.44 39.73 -15.06
CA LEU A 712 0.65 40.36 -15.80
C LEU A 712 1.66 39.31 -16.30
N ILE A 713 2.08 38.40 -15.42
CA ILE A 713 3.07 37.36 -15.74
C ILE A 713 2.54 36.44 -16.85
N GLU A 714 1.34 35.88 -16.68
CA GLU A 714 0.85 34.89 -17.65
C GLU A 714 0.46 35.52 -18.97
N LEU A 715 -0.06 36.75 -18.96
CA LEU A 715 -0.31 37.48 -20.20
C LEU A 715 1.00 37.84 -20.91
N GLY A 716 2.05 38.20 -20.17
CA GLY A 716 3.39 38.42 -20.71
C GLY A 716 3.95 37.16 -21.37
N ARG A 717 3.79 35.98 -20.76
CA ARG A 717 4.19 34.70 -21.35
C ARG A 717 3.43 34.38 -22.64
N ILE A 718 2.12 34.62 -22.67
CA ILE A 718 1.31 34.45 -23.89
C ILE A 718 1.83 35.41 -24.98
N GLN A 719 2.05 36.68 -24.67
CA GLN A 719 2.53 37.68 -25.62
C GLN A 719 3.93 37.36 -26.17
N LYS A 720 4.83 36.88 -25.30
CA LYS A 720 6.15 36.39 -25.71
C LYS A 720 6.03 35.22 -26.69
N SER A 721 5.11 34.28 -26.43
CA SER A 721 4.85 33.16 -27.35
C SER A 721 4.19 33.58 -28.67
N GLU A 722 3.45 34.69 -28.68
CA GLU A 722 2.88 35.33 -29.87
C GLU A 722 3.91 36.20 -30.62
N GLY A 723 5.13 36.37 -30.10
CA GLY A 723 6.21 37.17 -30.69
C GLY A 723 6.26 38.64 -30.26
N ASP A 724 5.35 39.10 -29.40
CA ASP A 724 5.32 40.47 -28.86
C ASP A 724 6.21 40.58 -27.62
N ILE A 725 7.52 40.52 -27.85
CA ILE A 725 8.54 40.48 -26.79
C ILE A 725 8.54 41.78 -25.96
N THR A 726 8.36 42.94 -26.61
CA THR A 726 8.39 44.24 -25.94
C THR A 726 7.28 44.35 -24.89
N LYS A 727 6.03 44.04 -25.26
CA LYS A 727 4.91 44.10 -24.30
C LYS A 727 4.98 43.03 -23.23
N ALA A 728 5.65 41.91 -23.50
CA ALA A 728 5.91 40.87 -22.52
C ALA A 728 6.89 41.36 -21.44
N ILE A 729 8.02 41.95 -21.85
CA ILE A 729 9.03 42.51 -20.94
C ILE A 729 8.43 43.60 -20.06
N GLU A 730 7.61 44.51 -20.62
CA GLU A 730 6.92 45.54 -19.83
C GLU A 730 6.07 44.95 -18.69
N LYS A 731 5.33 43.86 -18.96
CA LYS A 731 4.50 43.19 -17.94
C LYS A 731 5.34 42.45 -16.91
N PHE A 732 6.41 41.78 -17.37
CA PHE A 732 7.35 41.10 -16.48
C PHE A 732 8.01 42.10 -15.53
N GLN A 733 8.49 43.23 -16.03
CA GLN A 733 9.12 44.26 -15.22
C GLN A 733 8.14 44.82 -14.17
N LYS A 734 6.90 45.11 -14.59
CA LYS A 734 5.87 45.62 -13.67
C LYS A 734 5.57 44.66 -12.51
N ALA A 735 5.49 43.35 -12.79
CA ALA A 735 5.30 42.34 -11.75
C ALA A 735 6.57 42.12 -10.91
N TYR A 736 7.75 42.18 -11.52
CA TYR A 736 9.05 42.06 -10.85
C TYR A 736 9.25 43.21 -9.84
N ASP A 737 8.97 44.46 -10.23
CA ASP A 737 9.10 45.64 -9.37
C ASP A 737 8.23 45.55 -8.11
N LYS A 738 7.05 44.93 -8.22
CA LYS A 738 6.17 44.64 -7.09
C LYS A 738 6.80 43.60 -6.15
N TYR A 739 7.30 42.48 -6.68
CA TYR A 739 7.88 41.41 -5.88
C TYR A 739 9.21 41.79 -5.24
N ILE A 740 10.13 42.46 -5.95
CA ILE A 740 11.40 42.90 -5.37
C ILE A 740 11.18 43.87 -4.21
N ARG A 741 10.17 44.75 -4.29
CA ARG A 741 9.80 45.65 -3.19
C ARG A 741 9.32 44.85 -1.98
N GLN A 742 8.40 43.90 -2.19
CA GLN A 742 7.87 43.06 -1.12
C GLN A 742 8.93 42.14 -0.49
N TRP A 743 9.85 41.61 -1.31
CA TRP A 743 10.94 40.76 -0.84
C TRP A 743 11.91 41.55 0.03
N LYS A 744 12.31 42.77 -0.40
CA LYS A 744 13.16 43.68 0.39
C LYS A 744 12.52 44.10 1.72
N THR A 745 11.20 44.14 1.82
CA THR A 745 10.47 44.46 3.04
C THR A 745 10.04 43.23 3.85
N ASN A 746 10.50 42.03 3.51
CA ASN A 746 10.08 40.77 4.13
C ASN A 746 8.54 40.57 4.17
N SER A 747 7.84 41.14 3.19
CA SER A 747 6.38 41.07 3.07
C SER A 747 5.94 40.30 1.82
N LEU A 748 6.86 39.62 1.13
CA LEU A 748 6.56 38.78 -0.02
C LEU A 748 5.80 37.54 0.47
N PRO A 749 4.58 37.27 -0.03
CA PRO A 749 3.85 36.08 0.38
C PRO A 749 4.52 34.81 -0.15
N SER A 750 4.44 33.71 0.60
CA SER A 750 5.17 32.47 0.29
C SER A 750 4.89 31.92 -1.13
N TYR A 751 3.66 32.06 -1.62
CA TYR A 751 3.29 31.63 -2.98
C TYR A 751 4.03 32.41 -4.08
N ALA A 752 4.46 33.64 -3.82
CA ALA A 752 5.05 34.53 -4.81
C ALA A 752 6.54 34.28 -5.06
N TYR A 753 7.26 33.57 -4.18
CA TYR A 753 8.69 33.27 -4.35
C TYR A 753 8.98 32.53 -5.66
N GLY A 754 8.16 31.53 -6.01
CA GLY A 754 8.31 30.79 -7.28
C GLY A 754 8.05 31.66 -8.50
N TRP A 755 7.02 32.52 -8.45
CA TRP A 755 6.73 33.49 -9.51
C TRP A 755 7.83 34.53 -9.67
N PHE A 756 8.39 35.00 -8.56
CA PHE A 756 9.45 36.00 -8.54
C PHE A 756 10.75 35.45 -9.12
N ALA A 757 11.16 34.24 -8.73
CA ALA A 757 12.30 33.56 -9.33
C ALA A 757 12.10 33.32 -10.83
N SER A 758 10.89 32.92 -11.25
CA SER A 758 10.59 32.76 -12.68
C SER A 758 10.66 34.08 -13.45
N LEU A 759 10.23 35.19 -12.86
CA LEU A 759 10.32 36.51 -13.48
C LEU A 759 11.77 36.97 -13.63
N ALA A 760 12.60 36.77 -12.59
CA ALA A 760 14.02 37.05 -12.65
C ALA A 760 14.69 36.29 -13.81
N GLU A 761 14.35 35.01 -14.01
CA GLU A 761 14.85 34.24 -15.17
C GLU A 761 14.36 34.79 -16.51
N GLU A 762 13.08 35.15 -16.63
CA GLU A 762 12.51 35.74 -17.85
C GLU A 762 13.16 37.07 -18.22
N LEU A 763 13.69 37.80 -17.24
CA LEU A 763 14.43 39.05 -17.38
C LEU A 763 15.96 38.86 -17.49
N GLY A 764 16.46 37.62 -17.41
CA GLY A 764 17.88 37.29 -17.58
C GLY A 764 18.72 37.24 -16.29
N GLU A 765 18.12 37.42 -15.12
CA GLU A 765 18.79 37.42 -13.80
C GLU A 765 18.82 36.04 -13.15
N LYS A 766 19.54 35.08 -13.76
CA LYS A 766 19.54 33.67 -13.33
C LYS A 766 20.10 33.44 -11.91
N ASP A 767 21.17 34.13 -11.55
CA ASP A 767 21.81 33.98 -10.23
C ASP A 767 20.90 34.50 -9.11
N PHE A 768 20.23 35.63 -9.37
CA PHE A 768 19.28 36.21 -8.44
C PHE A 768 18.01 35.33 -8.31
N ALA A 769 17.56 34.72 -9.41
CA ALA A 769 16.48 33.74 -9.35
C ALA A 769 16.81 32.53 -8.44
N TYR A 770 18.05 32.07 -8.45
CA TYR A 770 18.52 31.02 -7.55
C TYR A 770 18.49 31.47 -6.08
N GLU A 771 18.98 32.69 -5.79
CA GLU A 771 18.94 33.29 -4.46
C GLU A 771 17.50 33.37 -3.91
N ILE A 772 16.55 33.85 -4.73
CA ILE A 772 15.13 33.92 -4.36
C ILE A 772 14.61 32.54 -3.97
N ARG A 773 14.89 31.49 -4.77
CA ARG A 773 14.45 30.12 -4.46
C ARG A 773 15.03 29.63 -3.14
N CYS A 774 16.30 29.91 -2.88
CA CYS A 774 16.98 29.55 -1.63
C CYS A 774 16.42 30.31 -0.41
N SER A 775 15.91 31.53 -0.60
CA SER A 775 15.32 32.36 0.44
C SER A 775 13.87 32.02 0.81
N THR A 776 13.26 31.04 0.14
CA THR A 776 11.86 30.63 0.40
C THR A 776 11.71 30.15 1.84
N PRO A 777 10.80 30.74 2.65
CA PRO A 777 10.56 30.31 4.02
C PRO A 777 10.13 28.84 4.04
N LYS A 778 10.93 27.99 4.70
CA LYS A 778 10.55 26.59 4.95
C LYS A 778 9.62 26.57 6.15
N SER A 779 8.48 25.86 6.04
CA SER A 779 7.64 25.55 7.20
C SER A 779 8.50 24.78 8.21
N GLY A 780 8.64 25.33 9.43
CA GLY A 780 9.42 24.70 10.47
C GLY A 780 8.79 23.37 10.86
N SER A 781 9.50 22.26 10.66
CA SER A 781 9.09 20.98 11.21
C SER A 781 9.53 20.90 12.67
N GLU A 782 8.63 20.47 13.55
CA GLU A 782 9.01 20.10 14.92
C GLU A 782 9.83 18.79 14.87
N SER A 783 11.05 18.83 15.40
CA SER A 783 11.91 17.65 15.51
C SER A 783 11.47 16.79 16.70
N TYR A 784 11.20 15.49 16.45
CA TYR A 784 10.76 14.51 17.47
C TYR A 784 11.80 14.21 18.57
N TYR A 785 13.05 14.60 18.32
CA TYR A 785 14.14 14.50 19.27
C TYR A 785 15.02 15.73 19.20
N ASN A 786 15.66 16.05 20.32
CA ASN A 786 16.55 17.20 20.39
C ASN A 786 17.95 16.80 19.94
N LEU A 787 18.44 17.43 18.86
CA LEU A 787 19.78 17.19 18.31
C LEU A 787 20.89 17.42 19.35
N GLU A 788 20.67 18.31 20.32
CA GLU A 788 21.61 18.57 21.41
C GLU A 788 21.62 17.50 22.50
N ASN A 789 20.64 16.60 22.51
CA ASN A 789 20.54 15.49 23.46
C ASN A 789 21.04 14.16 22.89
N LEU A 790 21.50 14.12 21.63
CA LEU A 790 21.99 12.90 21.00
C LEU A 790 23.30 12.41 21.61
N SER A 791 23.47 11.09 21.65
CA SER A 791 24.73 10.42 21.91
C SER A 791 25.67 10.50 20.70
N LYS A 792 26.94 10.14 20.90
CA LYS A 792 27.93 9.97 19.82
C LYS A 792 28.64 8.63 19.97
N THR A 793 29.20 8.12 18.89
CA THR A 793 30.04 6.92 18.96
C THR A 793 31.41 7.26 19.53
N LYS A 794 31.93 6.41 20.41
CA LYS A 794 33.28 6.51 20.98
C LYS A 794 34.30 6.35 19.86
N THR A 795 35.01 7.43 19.55
CA THR A 795 36.05 7.40 18.52
C THR A 795 37.28 6.68 19.09
N ASN A 796 37.59 5.48 18.58
CA ASN A 796 38.87 4.85 18.83
C ASN A 796 39.94 5.65 18.06
N MET A 797 40.84 6.34 18.77
CA MET A 797 42.01 7.00 18.18
C MET A 797 43.11 6.01 17.76
N LEU A 798 42.75 4.91 17.11
CA LEU A 798 43.62 3.89 16.51
C LEU A 798 42.77 3.23 15.40
N THR A 799 42.91 3.48 14.11
CA THR A 799 44.11 3.52 13.26
C THR A 799 43.90 4.47 12.08
N LYS A 800 44.81 5.45 11.92
CA LYS A 800 45.19 5.93 10.58
C LYS A 800 46.16 4.90 10.02
N GLU A 801 45.75 4.16 8.99
CA GLU A 801 46.60 3.70 7.88
C GLU A 801 45.71 3.26 6.72
#